data_AF-A0AAD9B3K1-F1
#
_entry.id   AF-A0AAD9B3K1-F1
#
_cell.length_a   1.000
_cell.length_b   1.000
_cell.length_c   1.000
_cell.angle_alpha   90.00
_cell.angle_beta   90.00
_cell.angle_gamma   90.00
#
_symmetry.space_group_name_H-M   'P 1'
#
loop_
_entity.id
_entity.type
_entity.pdbx_description
1 polymer ?
#
loop_
_entity_poly.entity_id
_entity_poly.type
_entity_poly.pdbx_seq_one_letter_code
_entity_poly.pdbx_strand_id
1 'polypeptide(L)'
;MRQIVESIREVTGYVLVALNQFDYLPLENLRIIRGTKLYEGRYSLAIFLNYRRDGYYGLRQLGLRNLTEVLNGGVYVDQNQFLCHADTIHWRDIIKNPQAELLVVPSNNSNLGCRRCHRSCNGRCWGHQEDQCQTLTKTVCAEQCDGRCFGPYVSDCCHRECAGGCAGPKDTDCFACTNFNDSGACVTQCPQPFVYNPTSFQLEHNPRAKYTYGAFCVKKCPHNLACPSNKMEVEENRIKMCIPCTDICPKVCDGIGTGSLQAAQTVDASNIDNFVNCTKINGNLIFLITGIKGDMYHGIGPMDPEHLNAFRTVKEITGYLNIQSWPENMTDLSVFSSLSTIGGRSLYSGSGISLLILKQRWISSLQFQSLDEISAGNVYIFNNSRLCFYNTVNWTSLFRTSSQKVLIRNNREPKECTQQRMVCDGMCSDDGCWGPGPDQCLSCRYFRRGRTCVESCNLFDGEMREFSNGSVCLECDSQCEKMEGNTMTCFGQGPDQCVNCFHFKDGPNCVEKCPDGVQGPNGFIFKYAKANNECHPCHANCTQGCVGPRLQDCVGMMDRTPLIAAGVIGGLFIIVILALSVAVSVRRKSIKKKRALRRFLETELVEPLTPSGTAPNQAQLRILKETELKRVKILGSGAFGTVYKGIWVPEGETVKIPVAIKILNETPARKPTWSSWT
;
A
#
# COMPACT_ATOMS: atom_id res chain seq x y z
N MET A 1 -31.82 -17.55 18.61
CA MET A 1 -30.73 -17.65 17.61
C MET A 1 -31.21 -17.28 16.20
N ARG A 2 -32.31 -17.86 15.68
CA ARG A 2 -32.89 -17.53 14.35
C ARG A 2 -33.13 -16.02 14.13
N GLN A 3 -33.75 -15.34 15.09
CA GLN A 3 -33.96 -13.87 15.05
C GLN A 3 -32.68 -13.02 14.99
N ILE A 4 -31.55 -13.50 15.51
CA ILE A 4 -30.29 -12.74 15.50
C ILE A 4 -29.68 -12.79 14.11
N VAL A 5 -29.64 -13.98 13.50
CA VAL A 5 -29.03 -14.22 12.19
C VAL A 5 -29.78 -13.48 11.07
N GLU A 6 -31.11 -13.44 11.16
CA GLU A 6 -31.94 -12.70 10.19
C GLU A 6 -31.74 -11.17 10.26
N SER A 7 -31.23 -10.61 11.37
CA SER A 7 -31.01 -9.17 11.49
C SER A 7 -29.69 -8.70 10.87
N ILE A 8 -28.79 -9.62 10.53
CA ILE A 8 -27.45 -9.30 10.00
C ILE A 8 -27.59 -8.74 8.59
N ARG A 9 -27.02 -7.53 8.37
CA ARG A 9 -26.98 -6.87 7.06
C ARG A 9 -25.59 -6.75 6.47
N GLU A 10 -24.57 -6.69 7.32
CA GLU A 10 -23.18 -6.48 6.93
C GLU A 10 -22.26 -7.30 7.84
N VAL A 11 -21.24 -7.90 7.23
CA VAL A 11 -20.15 -8.57 7.96
C VAL A 11 -18.82 -7.94 7.54
N THR A 12 -18.10 -7.36 8.50
CA THR A 12 -16.83 -6.67 8.25
C THR A 12 -15.68 -7.63 7.91
N GLY A 13 -15.61 -8.78 8.60
CA GLY A 13 -14.57 -9.80 8.38
C GLY A 13 -14.96 -10.80 7.30
N TYR A 14 -15.02 -12.08 7.69
CA TYR A 14 -15.46 -13.19 6.85
C TYR A 14 -16.66 -13.91 7.48
N VAL A 15 -17.37 -14.69 6.67
CA VAL A 15 -18.46 -15.59 7.09
C VAL A 15 -17.97 -17.03 6.94
N LEU A 16 -17.87 -17.73 8.07
CA LEU A 16 -17.50 -19.15 8.13
C LEU A 16 -18.70 -19.97 8.60
N VAL A 17 -19.15 -20.89 7.75
CA VAL A 17 -20.24 -21.84 8.05
C VAL A 17 -19.69 -23.24 7.84
N ALA A 18 -19.21 -23.85 8.91
CA ALA A 18 -18.65 -25.19 8.84
C ALA A 18 -19.10 -26.08 10.00
N LEU A 19 -19.13 -27.40 9.74
CA LEU A 19 -19.45 -28.44 10.73
C LEU A 19 -20.85 -28.32 11.36
N ASN A 20 -21.80 -27.73 10.65
CA ASN A 20 -23.17 -27.58 11.11
C ASN A 20 -24.10 -28.71 10.63
N GLN A 21 -25.28 -28.81 11.24
CA GLN A 21 -26.29 -29.84 10.94
C GLN A 21 -27.68 -29.27 10.64
N PHE A 22 -27.86 -27.95 10.71
CA PHE A 22 -29.12 -27.29 10.35
C PHE A 22 -29.36 -27.38 8.84
N ASP A 23 -30.63 -27.32 8.43
CA ASP A 23 -31.09 -27.46 7.05
C ASP A 23 -31.07 -26.14 6.27
N TYR A 24 -31.28 -25.02 6.95
CA TYR A 24 -31.37 -23.69 6.34
C TYR A 24 -30.49 -22.66 7.04
N LEU A 25 -29.75 -21.86 6.27
CA LEU A 25 -28.99 -20.71 6.76
C LEU A 25 -29.79 -19.41 6.58
N PRO A 26 -30.41 -18.83 7.63
CA PRO A 26 -31.33 -17.70 7.50
C PRO A 26 -30.60 -16.33 7.48
N LEU A 27 -29.70 -16.11 6.53
CA LEU A 27 -28.96 -14.84 6.36
C LEU A 27 -29.59 -13.94 5.29
N GLU A 28 -30.92 -13.88 5.24
CA GLU A 28 -31.64 -13.31 4.10
C GLU A 28 -31.42 -11.80 3.93
N ASN A 29 -31.06 -11.10 5.01
CA ASN A 29 -30.81 -9.68 5.01
C ASN A 29 -29.33 -9.31 4.83
N LEU A 30 -28.43 -10.29 4.78
CA LEU A 30 -27.01 -10.04 4.57
C LEU A 30 -26.80 -9.50 3.16
N ARG A 31 -26.27 -8.28 3.06
CA ARG A 31 -26.04 -7.58 1.78
C ARG A 31 -24.60 -7.63 1.32
N ILE A 32 -23.69 -7.52 2.28
CA ILE A 32 -22.27 -7.27 2.02
C ILE A 32 -21.38 -8.02 3.01
N ILE A 33 -20.30 -8.60 2.48
CA ILE A 33 -19.16 -9.11 3.24
C ILE A 33 -17.93 -8.29 2.84
N ARG A 34 -17.32 -7.56 3.78
CA ARG A 34 -16.21 -6.65 3.46
C ARG A 34 -14.86 -7.35 3.29
N GLY A 35 -14.60 -8.44 4.01
CA GLY A 35 -13.35 -9.20 3.87
C GLY A 35 -12.12 -8.45 4.41
N THR A 36 -12.25 -7.68 5.50
CA THR A 36 -11.08 -7.05 6.16
C THR A 36 -10.17 -8.07 6.85
N LYS A 37 -10.76 -9.21 7.23
CA LYS A 37 -10.07 -10.44 7.65
C LYS A 37 -10.61 -11.57 6.78
N LEU A 38 -9.73 -12.51 6.42
CA LEU A 38 -10.05 -13.63 5.54
C LEU A 38 -9.80 -14.96 6.26
N TYR A 39 -10.67 -15.93 6.03
CA TYR A 39 -10.45 -17.32 6.44
C TYR A 39 -9.32 -17.92 5.60
N GLU A 40 -8.34 -18.54 6.28
CA GLU A 40 -7.08 -19.03 5.69
C GLU A 40 -6.32 -17.99 4.85
N GLY A 41 -6.56 -16.71 5.10
CA GLY A 41 -5.98 -15.62 4.32
C GLY A 41 -6.53 -15.46 2.89
N ARG A 42 -7.55 -16.23 2.49
CA ARG A 42 -8.06 -16.26 1.11
C ARG A 42 -9.54 -15.98 0.97
N TYR A 43 -10.37 -16.55 1.86
CA TYR A 43 -11.81 -16.58 1.66
C TYR A 43 -12.55 -15.63 2.60
N SER A 44 -13.49 -14.86 2.05
CA SER A 44 -14.42 -14.04 2.83
C SER A 44 -15.75 -14.75 3.07
N LEU A 45 -16.09 -15.76 2.25
CA LEU A 45 -17.19 -16.69 2.50
C LEU A 45 -16.68 -18.13 2.37
N ALA A 46 -16.78 -18.90 3.44
CA ALA A 46 -16.38 -20.31 3.47
C ALA A 46 -17.52 -21.17 4.04
N ILE A 47 -18.04 -22.10 3.23
CA ILE A 47 -19.15 -22.98 3.59
C ILE A 47 -18.76 -24.42 3.29
N PHE A 48 -18.47 -25.23 4.32
CA PHE A 48 -18.04 -26.61 4.10
C PHE A 48 -18.34 -27.57 5.24
N LEU A 49 -18.44 -28.87 4.94
CA LEU A 49 -18.65 -29.93 5.92
C LEU A 49 -19.90 -29.73 6.79
N ASN A 50 -20.96 -29.10 6.27
CA ASN A 50 -22.21 -28.87 7.02
C ASN A 50 -23.16 -30.06 6.92
N TYR A 51 -22.70 -31.23 7.36
CA TYR A 51 -23.49 -32.44 7.47
C TYR A 51 -22.88 -33.36 8.52
N ARG A 52 -23.70 -34.24 9.10
CA ARG A 52 -23.21 -35.27 10.03
C ARG A 52 -22.75 -36.49 9.22
N ARG A 53 -21.55 -37.02 9.49
CA ARG A 53 -21.00 -38.22 8.80
C ARG A 53 -21.93 -39.44 8.88
N ASP A 54 -22.68 -39.56 9.98
CA ASP A 54 -23.59 -40.69 10.26
C ASP A 54 -25.08 -40.32 10.07
N GLY A 55 -25.41 -39.25 9.33
CA GLY A 55 -26.76 -38.66 9.32
C GLY A 55 -27.39 -38.40 7.95
N TYR A 56 -28.72 -38.34 7.94
CA TYR A 56 -29.58 -37.88 6.82
C TYR A 56 -29.84 -36.35 6.82
N TYR A 57 -29.17 -35.63 7.72
CA TYR A 57 -29.40 -34.22 8.02
C TYR A 57 -28.13 -33.40 7.83
N GLY A 58 -28.29 -32.23 7.23
CA GLY A 58 -27.24 -31.27 6.94
C GLY A 58 -27.81 -30.09 6.15
N LEU A 59 -26.95 -29.13 5.83
CA LEU A 59 -27.31 -27.91 5.15
C LEU A 59 -27.86 -28.19 3.76
N ARG A 60 -29.10 -27.75 3.51
CA ARG A 60 -29.83 -27.94 2.26
C ARG A 60 -29.95 -26.67 1.44
N GLN A 61 -30.10 -25.52 2.09
CA GLN A 61 -30.35 -24.26 1.41
C GLN A 61 -29.67 -23.08 2.10
N LEU A 62 -29.12 -22.17 1.28
CA LEU A 62 -28.54 -20.90 1.73
C LEU A 62 -29.56 -19.78 1.55
N GLY A 63 -29.97 -19.13 2.63
CA GLY A 63 -30.80 -17.93 2.58
C GLY A 63 -29.96 -16.68 2.36
N LEU A 64 -29.26 -16.56 1.22
CA LEU A 64 -28.36 -15.43 0.92
C LEU A 64 -28.89 -14.52 -0.20
N ARG A 65 -30.22 -14.40 -0.33
CA ARG A 65 -30.87 -13.70 -1.45
C ARG A 65 -30.45 -12.24 -1.65
N ASN A 66 -30.13 -11.53 -0.57
CA ASN A 66 -29.71 -10.14 -0.64
C ASN A 66 -28.18 -9.97 -0.71
N LEU A 67 -27.39 -11.05 -0.67
CA LEU A 67 -25.94 -10.97 -0.75
C LEU A 67 -25.54 -10.68 -2.19
N THR A 68 -25.29 -9.42 -2.47
CA THR A 68 -24.87 -8.94 -3.79
C THR A 68 -23.44 -8.39 -3.79
N GLU A 69 -22.77 -8.33 -2.63
CA GLU A 69 -21.41 -7.79 -2.54
C GLU A 69 -20.47 -8.62 -1.65
N VAL A 70 -19.32 -8.97 -2.22
CA VAL A 70 -18.12 -9.38 -1.50
C VAL A 70 -16.98 -8.44 -1.93
N LEU A 71 -16.57 -7.52 -1.06
CA LEU A 71 -15.59 -6.49 -1.41
C LEU A 71 -14.18 -7.05 -1.59
N ASN A 72 -13.77 -7.93 -0.67
CA ASN A 72 -12.45 -8.55 -0.66
C ASN A 72 -12.54 -10.03 -0.27
N GLY A 73 -11.59 -10.82 -0.74
CA GLY A 73 -11.55 -12.27 -0.52
C GLY A 73 -12.43 -13.09 -1.47
N GLY A 74 -12.13 -14.38 -1.52
CA GLY A 74 -12.79 -15.37 -2.36
C GLY A 74 -14.00 -16.05 -1.71
N VAL A 75 -14.62 -16.94 -2.47
CA VAL A 75 -15.73 -17.79 -2.02
C VAL A 75 -15.34 -19.26 -2.12
N TYR A 76 -15.47 -20.00 -1.02
CA TYR A 76 -15.23 -21.43 -0.91
C TYR A 76 -16.51 -22.15 -0.46
N VAL A 77 -17.07 -22.98 -1.33
CA VAL A 77 -18.23 -23.82 -1.03
C VAL A 77 -17.93 -25.24 -1.51
N ASP A 78 -17.63 -26.13 -0.57
CA ASP A 78 -17.26 -27.52 -0.87
C ASP A 78 -17.70 -28.48 0.23
N GLN A 79 -17.84 -29.77 -0.08
CA GLN A 79 -18.16 -30.83 0.86
C GLN A 79 -19.43 -30.55 1.69
N ASN A 80 -20.49 -30.09 1.06
CA ASN A 80 -21.81 -29.98 1.68
C ASN A 80 -22.76 -31.00 1.05
N GLN A 81 -22.80 -32.22 1.61
CA GLN A 81 -23.50 -33.36 1.00
C GLN A 81 -24.96 -33.09 0.62
N PHE A 82 -25.66 -32.23 1.39
CA PHE A 82 -27.09 -31.97 1.21
C PHE A 82 -27.42 -30.63 0.53
N LEU A 83 -26.43 -29.81 0.21
CA LEU A 83 -26.65 -28.43 -0.24
C LEU A 83 -27.08 -28.39 -1.71
N CYS A 84 -28.19 -27.70 -1.98
CA CYS A 84 -28.74 -27.45 -3.31
C CYS A 84 -28.51 -25.98 -3.76
N HIS A 85 -28.58 -25.75 -5.08
CA HIS A 85 -28.67 -24.44 -5.74
C HIS A 85 -27.44 -23.51 -5.68
N ALA A 86 -26.50 -23.71 -4.75
CA ALA A 86 -25.30 -22.87 -4.62
C ALA A 86 -24.41 -22.87 -5.88
N ASP A 87 -24.47 -23.94 -6.67
CA ASP A 87 -23.82 -24.11 -7.98
C ASP A 87 -24.47 -23.26 -9.08
N THR A 88 -25.74 -22.88 -8.93
CA THR A 88 -26.48 -22.07 -9.90
C THR A 88 -26.21 -20.57 -9.79
N ILE A 89 -25.58 -20.15 -8.69
CA ILE A 89 -25.33 -18.74 -8.39
C ILE A 89 -24.19 -18.20 -9.27
N HIS A 90 -24.43 -17.03 -9.86
CA HIS A 90 -23.40 -16.30 -10.58
C HIS A 90 -22.51 -15.49 -9.64
N TRP A 91 -21.52 -16.16 -9.04
CA TRP A 91 -20.63 -15.57 -8.03
C TRP A 91 -19.80 -14.38 -8.51
N ARG A 92 -19.52 -14.27 -9.82
CA ARG A 92 -18.78 -13.13 -10.39
C ARG A 92 -19.54 -11.80 -10.31
N ASP A 93 -20.86 -11.85 -10.17
CA ASP A 93 -21.68 -10.65 -9.92
C ASP A 93 -21.54 -10.14 -8.47
N ILE A 94 -21.35 -11.08 -7.54
CA ILE A 94 -21.24 -10.83 -6.10
C ILE A 94 -19.82 -10.37 -5.74
N ILE A 95 -18.81 -11.08 -6.25
CA ILE A 95 -17.40 -10.81 -5.94
C ILE A 95 -16.93 -9.55 -6.68
N LYS A 96 -16.48 -8.54 -5.92
CA LYS A 96 -15.97 -7.30 -6.49
C LYS A 96 -14.65 -7.52 -7.23
N ASN A 97 -13.70 -8.18 -6.59
CA ASN A 97 -12.37 -8.46 -7.13
C ASN A 97 -12.38 -9.68 -8.06
N PRO A 98 -12.21 -9.54 -9.39
CA PRO A 98 -12.26 -10.66 -10.32
C PRO A 98 -11.10 -11.66 -10.16
N GLN A 99 -10.02 -11.27 -9.48
CA GLN A 99 -8.86 -12.14 -9.21
C GLN A 99 -9.02 -12.98 -7.94
N ALA A 100 -10.09 -12.77 -7.17
CA ALA A 100 -10.31 -13.53 -5.95
C ALA A 100 -10.64 -15.01 -6.26
N GLU A 101 -10.17 -15.90 -5.39
CA GLU A 101 -10.36 -17.34 -5.55
C GLU A 101 -11.85 -17.71 -5.46
N LEU A 102 -12.35 -18.47 -6.43
CA LEU A 102 -13.71 -18.96 -6.46
C LEU A 102 -13.68 -20.48 -6.61
N LEU A 103 -13.96 -21.18 -5.52
CA LEU A 103 -14.13 -22.63 -5.52
C LEU A 103 -15.52 -22.97 -5.03
N VAL A 104 -16.39 -23.36 -5.95
CA VAL A 104 -17.75 -23.84 -5.64
C VAL A 104 -17.90 -25.19 -6.31
N VAL A 105 -17.88 -26.24 -5.51
CA VAL A 105 -17.98 -27.62 -5.98
C VAL A 105 -19.45 -28.02 -5.97
N PRO A 106 -20.04 -28.38 -7.13
CA PRO A 106 -21.42 -28.85 -7.17
C PRO A 106 -21.58 -30.14 -6.36
N SER A 107 -22.62 -30.20 -5.52
CA SER A 107 -23.03 -31.45 -4.89
C SER A 107 -23.40 -32.47 -5.99
N ASN A 108 -22.91 -33.71 -5.89
CA ASN A 108 -23.14 -34.73 -6.90
C ASN A 108 -24.65 -35.07 -6.98
N ASN A 109 -25.33 -34.47 -7.96
CA ASN A 109 -26.78 -34.32 -8.08
C ASN A 109 -27.56 -35.63 -8.34
N SER A 110 -26.87 -36.76 -8.49
CA SER A 110 -27.49 -38.01 -8.96
C SER A 110 -28.40 -38.69 -7.93
N ASN A 111 -28.31 -38.38 -6.63
CA ASN A 111 -29.05 -39.10 -5.58
C ASN A 111 -29.88 -38.24 -4.59
N LEU A 112 -30.00 -36.91 -4.75
CA LEU A 112 -30.49 -36.05 -3.65
C LEU A 112 -31.76 -35.19 -3.86
N GLY A 113 -32.48 -35.31 -4.98
CA GLY A 113 -33.81 -34.71 -5.10
C GLY A 113 -33.89 -33.17 -5.03
N CYS A 114 -32.81 -32.45 -5.35
CA CYS A 114 -32.84 -30.98 -5.45
C CYS A 114 -33.86 -30.55 -6.52
N ARG A 115 -34.80 -29.67 -6.15
CA ARG A 115 -35.75 -29.07 -7.10
C ARG A 115 -35.01 -28.11 -8.02
N ARG A 116 -35.53 -27.87 -9.22
CA ARG A 116 -34.97 -26.84 -10.13
C ARG A 116 -35.36 -25.44 -9.66
N CYS A 117 -34.58 -24.44 -10.06
CA CYS A 117 -34.95 -23.04 -9.90
C CYS A 117 -36.30 -22.75 -10.55
N HIS A 118 -37.03 -21.77 -10.01
CA HIS A 118 -38.24 -21.25 -10.65
C HIS A 118 -37.94 -20.72 -12.06
N ARG A 119 -38.92 -20.78 -12.96
CA ARG A 119 -38.74 -20.41 -14.38
C ARG A 119 -38.34 -18.94 -14.56
N SER A 120 -38.81 -18.04 -13.69
CA SER A 120 -38.48 -16.61 -13.74
C SER A 120 -37.02 -16.30 -13.36
N CYS A 121 -36.33 -17.21 -12.66
CA CYS A 121 -34.96 -17.00 -12.21
C CYS A 121 -33.90 -17.20 -13.30
N ASN A 122 -34.28 -17.59 -14.52
CA ASN A 122 -33.36 -17.89 -15.63
C ASN A 122 -32.19 -18.82 -15.22
N GLY A 123 -32.49 -19.78 -14.34
CA GLY A 123 -31.54 -20.78 -13.88
C GLY A 123 -30.57 -20.33 -12.78
N ARG A 124 -30.76 -19.16 -12.15
CA ARG A 124 -29.91 -18.67 -11.04
C ARG A 124 -30.74 -18.40 -9.79
N CYS A 125 -30.62 -19.23 -8.77
CA CYS A 125 -31.45 -19.09 -7.58
C CYS A 125 -30.74 -19.57 -6.31
N TRP A 126 -31.16 -19.03 -5.17
CA TRP A 126 -30.77 -19.50 -3.84
C TRP A 126 -31.66 -20.64 -3.34
N GLY A 127 -32.80 -20.88 -4.00
CA GLY A 127 -33.77 -21.92 -3.70
C GLY A 127 -34.84 -22.03 -4.80
N HIS A 128 -35.79 -22.96 -4.65
CA HIS A 128 -36.70 -23.31 -5.75
C HIS A 128 -37.83 -22.30 -6.00
N GLN A 129 -38.09 -21.36 -5.08
CA GLN A 129 -39.23 -20.44 -5.16
C GLN A 129 -38.91 -19.22 -6.04
N GLU A 130 -39.96 -18.51 -6.48
CA GLU A 130 -39.81 -17.29 -7.30
C GLU A 130 -39.13 -16.14 -6.55
N ASP A 131 -39.36 -16.00 -5.25
CA ASP A 131 -38.75 -14.96 -4.40
C ASP A 131 -37.30 -15.29 -3.98
N GLN A 132 -36.74 -16.36 -4.53
CA GLN A 132 -35.40 -16.87 -4.25
C GLN A 132 -34.47 -16.77 -5.47
N CYS A 133 -34.87 -16.05 -6.52
CA CYS A 133 -34.00 -15.76 -7.66
C CYS A 133 -32.78 -14.91 -7.23
N GLN A 134 -31.66 -15.09 -7.92
CA GLN A 134 -30.49 -14.23 -7.74
C GLN A 134 -30.71 -12.88 -8.42
N THR A 135 -30.63 -11.79 -7.66
CA THR A 135 -30.59 -10.43 -8.21
C THR A 135 -29.18 -10.12 -8.71
N LEU A 136 -29.06 -9.68 -9.96
CA LEU A 136 -27.78 -9.30 -10.58
C LEU A 136 -27.65 -7.78 -10.57
N THR A 137 -26.52 -7.27 -10.08
CA THR A 137 -26.30 -5.81 -9.94
C THR A 137 -24.96 -5.34 -10.50
N LYS A 138 -24.21 -6.20 -11.20
CA LYS A 138 -22.91 -5.86 -11.80
C LYS A 138 -22.80 -6.28 -13.26
N THR A 139 -23.10 -7.55 -13.54
CA THR A 139 -22.89 -8.17 -14.86
C THR A 139 -23.95 -7.81 -15.89
N VAL A 140 -25.07 -7.25 -15.46
CA VAL A 140 -26.19 -6.81 -16.31
C VAL A 140 -26.16 -5.31 -16.61
N CYS A 141 -25.19 -4.59 -16.06
CA CYS A 141 -25.11 -3.14 -16.14
C CYS A 141 -24.63 -2.67 -17.51
N ALA A 142 -24.94 -1.41 -17.84
CA ALA A 142 -24.35 -0.74 -18.99
C ALA A 142 -22.84 -0.53 -18.80
N GLU A 143 -22.08 -0.56 -19.90
CA GLU A 143 -20.62 -0.40 -19.91
C GLU A 143 -20.14 0.95 -19.32
N GLN A 144 -21.01 1.97 -19.30
CA GLN A 144 -20.72 3.28 -18.73
C GLN A 144 -20.86 3.33 -17.20
N CYS A 145 -21.40 2.29 -16.56
CA CYS A 145 -21.51 2.26 -15.11
C CYS A 145 -20.15 1.97 -14.47
N ASP A 146 -19.69 2.83 -13.57
CA ASP A 146 -18.43 2.65 -12.83
C ASP A 146 -18.45 1.47 -11.84
N GLY A 147 -19.63 0.97 -11.49
CA GLY A 147 -19.81 -0.01 -10.42
C GLY A 147 -21.05 -0.89 -10.61
N ARG A 148 -22.10 -0.60 -9.85
CA ARG A 148 -23.34 -1.40 -9.82
C ARG A 148 -24.50 -0.70 -10.49
N CYS A 149 -25.59 -1.42 -10.69
CA CYS A 149 -26.83 -0.91 -11.25
C CYS A 149 -28.06 -1.64 -10.67
N PHE A 150 -29.23 -1.04 -10.86
CA PHE A 150 -30.53 -1.67 -10.60
C PHE A 150 -31.30 -2.00 -11.88
N GLY A 151 -30.69 -1.79 -13.04
CA GLY A 151 -31.24 -2.07 -14.36
C GLY A 151 -30.15 -1.98 -15.45
N PRO A 152 -30.47 -2.36 -16.69
CA PRO A 152 -29.48 -2.46 -17.77
C PRO A 152 -29.17 -1.13 -18.46
N TYR A 153 -29.91 -0.05 -18.18
CA TYR A 153 -29.72 1.24 -18.84
C TYR A 153 -28.74 2.14 -18.08
N VAL A 154 -28.14 3.11 -18.78
CA VAL A 154 -27.21 4.08 -18.18
C VAL A 154 -27.88 4.93 -17.09
N SER A 155 -29.20 5.16 -17.20
CA SER A 155 -29.99 5.82 -16.16
C SER A 155 -30.06 5.03 -14.84
N ASP A 156 -29.77 3.73 -14.90
CA ASP A 156 -29.92 2.80 -13.79
C ASP A 156 -28.59 2.51 -13.10
N CYS A 157 -27.52 3.22 -13.50
CA CYS A 157 -26.23 3.15 -12.83
C CYS A 157 -26.34 3.70 -11.41
N CYS A 158 -25.77 2.97 -10.45
CA CYS A 158 -25.60 3.42 -9.09
C CYS A 158 -24.46 4.42 -8.98
N HIS A 159 -24.48 5.23 -7.92
CA HIS A 159 -23.32 6.02 -7.54
C HIS A 159 -22.09 5.12 -7.30
N ARG A 160 -20.89 5.59 -7.67
CA ARG A 160 -19.64 4.82 -7.56
C ARG A 160 -19.31 4.35 -6.14
N GLU A 161 -19.79 5.08 -5.13
CA GLU A 161 -19.59 4.73 -3.72
C GLU A 161 -20.59 3.68 -3.21
N CYS A 162 -21.57 3.27 -4.01
CA CYS A 162 -22.51 2.22 -3.64
C CYS A 162 -21.87 0.82 -3.71
N ALA A 163 -22.21 0.00 -2.73
CA ALA A 163 -21.87 -1.41 -2.65
C ALA A 163 -23.15 -2.26 -2.62
N GLY A 164 -23.11 -3.41 -3.29
CA GLY A 164 -24.23 -4.35 -3.47
C GLY A 164 -25.33 -3.90 -4.44
N GLY A 165 -25.61 -2.60 -4.53
CA GLY A 165 -26.61 -2.02 -5.42
C GLY A 165 -27.15 -0.70 -4.88
N CYS A 166 -28.23 -0.21 -5.48
CA CYS A 166 -28.88 1.03 -5.08
C CYS A 166 -30.36 1.03 -5.47
N ALA A 167 -31.12 1.96 -4.89
CA ALA A 167 -32.50 2.26 -5.28
C ALA A 167 -32.62 3.49 -6.20
N GLY A 168 -31.51 4.16 -6.48
CA GLY A 168 -31.43 5.40 -7.24
C GLY A 168 -29.98 5.83 -7.50
N PRO A 169 -29.75 6.90 -8.28
CA PRO A 169 -28.41 7.27 -8.75
C PRO A 169 -27.57 8.03 -7.72
N LYS A 170 -28.13 8.47 -6.58
CA LYS A 170 -27.40 9.28 -5.60
C LYS A 170 -26.58 8.41 -4.65
N ASP A 171 -25.57 9.02 -4.02
CA ASP A 171 -24.76 8.44 -2.95
C ASP A 171 -25.57 8.13 -1.68
N THR A 172 -26.78 8.67 -1.54
CA THR A 172 -27.74 8.39 -0.46
C THR A 172 -28.65 7.20 -0.75
N ASP A 173 -28.70 6.73 -2.00
CA ASP A 173 -29.65 5.69 -2.44
C ASP A 173 -29.03 4.28 -2.42
N CYS A 174 -27.79 4.17 -1.93
CA CYS A 174 -27.03 2.92 -1.90
C CYS A 174 -27.59 1.90 -0.90
N PHE A 175 -27.50 0.60 -1.25
CA PHE A 175 -27.85 -0.47 -0.32
C PHE A 175 -26.85 -0.64 0.83
N ALA A 176 -25.58 -0.37 0.53
CA ALA A 176 -24.46 -0.28 1.47
C ALA A 176 -23.40 0.65 0.87
N CYS A 177 -22.50 1.17 1.71
CA CYS A 177 -21.38 2.01 1.25
C CYS A 177 -20.13 1.16 1.01
N THR A 178 -19.45 1.41 -0.12
CA THR A 178 -18.15 0.81 -0.42
C THR A 178 -17.13 1.17 0.66
N ASN A 179 -17.06 2.46 1.01
CA ASN A 179 -16.11 3.00 1.98
C ASN A 179 -16.82 3.34 3.30
N PHE A 180 -17.31 4.57 3.45
CA PHE A 180 -17.93 5.04 4.69
C PHE A 180 -19.34 5.58 4.47
N ASN A 181 -20.19 5.40 5.46
CA ASN A 181 -21.49 6.04 5.56
C ASN A 181 -21.38 7.29 6.45
N ASP A 182 -21.59 8.46 5.84
CA ASP A 182 -21.71 9.71 6.56
C ASP A 182 -23.16 10.19 6.62
N SER A 183 -23.84 9.87 7.71
CA SER A 183 -25.23 10.31 7.97
C SER A 183 -26.21 9.96 6.83
N GLY A 184 -26.01 8.84 6.15
CA GLY A 184 -26.83 8.33 5.05
C GLY A 184 -26.16 8.41 3.68
N ALA A 185 -25.17 9.29 3.49
CA ALA A 185 -24.44 9.42 2.22
C ALA A 185 -23.20 8.53 2.21
N CYS A 186 -22.95 7.84 1.10
CA CYS A 186 -21.74 7.05 0.92
C CYS A 186 -20.57 7.92 0.44
N VAL A 187 -19.53 8.05 1.27
CA VAL A 187 -18.36 8.90 1.02
C VAL A 187 -17.07 8.08 1.01
N THR A 188 -16.07 8.55 0.25
CA THR A 188 -14.74 7.94 0.16
C THR A 188 -13.95 8.06 1.46
N GLN A 189 -14.09 9.18 2.16
CA GLN A 189 -13.40 9.47 3.41
C GLN A 189 -14.27 10.32 4.33
N CYS A 190 -14.15 10.13 5.64
CA CYS A 190 -14.84 10.98 6.60
C CYS A 190 -14.23 12.41 6.60
N PRO A 191 -15.04 13.44 6.96
CA PRO A 191 -14.56 14.80 7.15
C PRO A 191 -13.33 14.87 8.08
N GLN A 192 -12.20 15.33 7.54
CA GLN A 192 -10.90 15.34 8.24
C GLN A 192 -10.90 16.31 9.44
N PRO A 193 -10.12 16.02 10.51
CA PRO A 193 -9.98 16.91 11.68
C PRO A 193 -9.36 18.27 11.36
N PHE A 194 -8.49 18.32 10.36
CA PHE A 194 -7.84 19.54 9.91
C PHE A 194 -8.15 19.78 8.43
N VAL A 195 -8.35 21.05 8.09
CA VAL A 195 -8.68 21.52 6.75
C VAL A 195 -7.75 22.67 6.42
N TYR A 196 -7.21 22.65 5.21
CA TYR A 196 -6.30 23.71 4.75
C TYR A 196 -7.10 24.99 4.49
N ASN A 197 -6.71 26.08 5.15
CA ASN A 197 -7.31 27.39 4.95
C ASN A 197 -6.47 28.19 3.93
N PRO A 198 -7.04 28.52 2.74
CA PRO A 198 -6.34 29.29 1.72
C PRO A 198 -5.80 30.66 2.16
N THR A 199 -6.42 31.26 3.19
CA THR A 199 -6.10 32.63 3.63
C THR A 199 -4.93 32.66 4.61
N SER A 200 -4.87 31.69 5.54
CA SER A 200 -3.79 31.58 6.54
C SER A 200 -2.63 30.71 6.08
N PHE A 201 -2.83 29.94 5.00
CA PHE A 201 -1.85 28.99 4.46
C PHE A 201 -1.46 27.88 5.44
N GLN A 202 -2.37 27.53 6.34
CA GLN A 202 -2.16 26.54 7.39
C GLN A 202 -3.33 25.55 7.47
N LEU A 203 -3.05 24.40 8.08
CA LEU A 203 -4.07 23.42 8.44
C LEU A 203 -4.77 23.89 9.73
N GLU A 204 -6.05 24.19 9.61
CA GLU A 204 -6.89 24.65 10.73
C GLU A 204 -7.88 23.57 11.16
N HIS A 205 -8.31 23.63 12.42
CA HIS A 205 -9.26 22.68 12.96
C HIS A 205 -10.63 22.78 12.26
N ASN A 206 -11.13 21.65 11.78
CA ASN A 206 -12.41 21.56 11.09
C ASN A 206 -13.56 21.29 12.08
N PRO A 207 -14.52 22.22 12.26
CA PRO A 207 -15.65 22.02 13.17
C PRO A 207 -16.62 20.93 12.70
N ARG A 208 -16.55 20.52 11.43
CA ARG A 208 -17.37 19.43 10.86
C ARG A 208 -16.66 18.08 10.85
N ALA A 209 -15.50 17.98 11.51
CA ALA A 209 -14.74 16.74 11.58
C ALA A 209 -15.57 15.58 12.12
N LYS A 210 -15.38 14.41 11.52
CA LYS A 210 -15.94 13.14 11.98
C LYS A 210 -14.86 12.08 11.94
N TYR A 211 -14.94 11.14 12.86
CA TYR A 211 -13.99 10.05 13.01
C TYR A 211 -14.52 8.80 12.31
N THR A 212 -13.61 8.00 11.77
CA THR A 212 -13.93 6.71 11.19
C THR A 212 -14.17 5.69 12.30
N TYR A 213 -15.31 5.00 12.26
CA TYR A 213 -15.61 3.86 13.13
C TYR A 213 -16.18 2.73 12.28
N GLY A 214 -15.36 1.72 11.98
CA GLY A 214 -15.69 0.70 10.99
C GLY A 214 -15.96 1.34 9.62
N ALA A 215 -17.19 1.18 9.11
CA ALA A 215 -17.65 1.77 7.86
C ALA A 215 -18.52 3.03 8.05
N PHE A 216 -18.42 3.71 9.20
CA PHE A 216 -19.25 4.88 9.52
C PHE A 216 -18.40 6.10 9.90
N CYS A 217 -18.93 7.29 9.62
CA CYS A 217 -18.39 8.55 10.11
C CYS A 217 -19.16 9.03 11.34
N VAL A 218 -18.49 9.11 12.49
CA VAL A 218 -19.10 9.45 13.79
C VAL A 218 -18.54 10.77 14.34
N LYS A 219 -19.40 11.60 14.93
CA LYS A 219 -18.96 12.84 15.61
C LYS A 219 -18.24 12.57 16.93
N LYS A 220 -18.62 11.50 17.61
CA LYS A 220 -18.03 11.07 18.89
C LYS A 220 -17.72 9.58 18.79
N CYS A 221 -16.52 9.21 19.20
CA CYS A 221 -16.12 7.82 19.31
C CYS A 221 -16.92 7.12 20.43
N PRO A 222 -17.30 5.85 20.25
CA PRO A 222 -17.84 5.03 21.34
C PRO A 222 -16.88 4.96 22.53
N HIS A 223 -17.42 4.77 23.74
CA HIS A 223 -16.60 4.57 24.94
C HIS A 223 -15.76 3.28 24.82
N ASN A 224 -14.50 3.34 25.30
CA ASN A 224 -13.54 2.22 25.41
C ASN A 224 -12.78 1.81 24.12
N LEU A 225 -12.38 2.75 23.27
CA LEU A 225 -11.38 2.48 22.23
C LEU A 225 -9.96 2.61 22.80
N ALA A 226 -9.14 1.58 22.63
CA ALA A 226 -7.75 1.58 23.05
C ALA A 226 -6.86 2.26 21.99
N CYS A 227 -5.85 3.01 22.44
CA CYS A 227 -4.83 3.56 21.54
C CYS A 227 -3.87 2.46 21.04
N PRO A 228 -3.34 2.60 19.82
CA PRO A 228 -2.21 1.79 19.35
C PRO A 228 -1.01 1.90 20.29
N SER A 229 -0.15 0.87 20.31
CA SER A 229 1.00 0.77 21.23
C SER A 229 2.05 1.89 21.09
N ASN A 230 2.05 2.63 19.97
CA ASN A 230 2.94 3.76 19.70
C ASN A 230 2.27 5.13 19.95
N LYS A 231 1.06 5.15 20.53
CA LYS A 231 0.33 6.37 20.86
C LYS A 231 -0.15 6.31 22.31
N MET A 232 -0.28 7.48 22.93
CA MET A 232 -0.85 7.60 24.28
C MET A 232 -2.21 8.27 24.23
N GLU A 233 -3.08 7.86 25.14
CA GLU A 233 -4.39 8.47 25.33
C GLU A 233 -4.20 9.82 26.04
N VAL A 234 -4.68 10.88 25.40
CA VAL A 234 -4.75 12.22 25.96
C VAL A 234 -6.19 12.68 25.90
N GLU A 235 -6.65 13.32 26.97
CA GLU A 235 -7.96 13.93 27.03
C GLU A 235 -7.81 15.44 26.90
N GLU A 236 -8.24 15.99 25.77
CA GLU A 236 -8.29 17.44 25.52
C GLU A 236 -9.73 17.84 25.26
N ASN A 237 -10.25 18.84 25.97
CA ASN A 237 -11.65 19.30 25.85
C ASN A 237 -12.71 18.18 26.00
N ARG A 238 -12.47 17.19 26.87
CA ARG A 238 -13.31 15.98 27.07
C ARG A 238 -13.40 15.05 25.86
N ILE A 239 -12.46 15.17 24.91
CA ILE A 239 -12.29 14.26 23.78
C ILE A 239 -11.02 13.44 24.04
N LYS A 240 -11.18 12.13 24.13
CA LYS A 240 -10.06 11.18 24.22
C LYS A 240 -9.45 11.01 22.83
N MET A 241 -8.18 11.31 22.69
CA MET A 241 -7.41 11.22 21.45
C MET A 241 -6.12 10.42 21.67
N CYS A 242 -5.62 9.81 20.61
CA CYS A 242 -4.36 9.09 20.65
C CYS A 242 -3.28 9.95 19.97
N ILE A 243 -2.39 10.53 20.75
CA ILE A 243 -1.26 11.29 20.22
C ILE A 243 0.00 10.44 20.17
N PRO A 244 0.88 10.63 19.16
CA PRO A 244 2.18 9.98 19.14
C PRO A 244 2.96 10.24 20.44
N CYS A 245 3.56 9.19 20.98
CA CYS A 245 4.45 9.31 22.12
C CYS A 245 5.75 10.02 21.69
N THR A 246 6.32 10.88 22.53
CA THR A 246 7.58 11.59 22.22
C THR A 246 8.76 10.64 22.11
N ASP A 247 8.80 9.63 22.99
CA ASP A 247 9.76 8.51 22.94
C ASP A 247 8.99 7.18 23.05
N ILE A 248 8.97 6.60 24.25
CA ILE A 248 8.26 5.38 24.62
C ILE A 248 6.95 5.77 25.30
N CYS A 249 5.87 5.09 24.95
CA CYS A 249 4.55 5.42 25.50
C CYS A 249 4.49 5.19 27.00
N PRO A 250 3.81 6.07 27.76
CA PRO A 250 3.76 5.96 29.20
C PRO A 250 3.18 4.62 29.64
N LYS A 251 4.01 3.79 30.28
CA LYS A 251 3.59 2.54 30.91
C LYS A 251 3.84 2.68 32.41
N VAL A 252 2.74 2.62 33.17
CA VAL A 252 2.78 2.62 34.63
C VAL A 252 2.93 1.18 35.09
N CYS A 253 3.94 0.93 35.92
CA CYS A 253 4.23 -0.39 36.47
C CYS A 253 4.26 -0.31 38.00
N ASP A 254 3.88 -1.40 38.66
CA ASP A 254 3.94 -1.48 40.11
C ASP A 254 5.40 -1.53 40.58
N GLY A 255 5.73 -0.79 41.63
CA GLY A 255 7.01 -0.85 42.32
C GLY A 255 7.02 -1.91 43.42
N ILE A 256 8.20 -2.15 43.98
CA ILE A 256 8.40 -3.08 45.09
C ILE A 256 7.56 -2.67 46.31
N GLY A 257 6.77 -3.62 46.83
CA GLY A 257 5.83 -3.40 47.93
C GLY A 257 4.53 -2.72 47.52
N THR A 258 4.15 -2.78 46.23
CA THR A 258 2.90 -2.19 45.69
C THR A 258 2.23 -3.14 44.70
N GLY A 259 0.90 -3.23 44.73
CA GLY A 259 0.11 -3.92 43.71
C GLY A 259 0.52 -5.38 43.49
N SER A 260 0.86 -5.73 42.25
CA SER A 260 1.35 -7.06 41.87
C SER A 260 2.66 -7.48 42.56
N LEU A 261 3.46 -6.51 43.03
CA LEU A 261 4.73 -6.72 43.72
C LEU A 261 4.64 -6.42 45.23
N GLN A 262 3.45 -6.51 45.82
CA GLN A 262 3.22 -6.23 47.25
C GLN A 262 4.08 -7.10 48.19
N ALA A 263 4.30 -8.36 47.83
CA ALA A 263 5.08 -9.31 48.62
C ALA A 263 6.60 -9.23 48.35
N ALA A 264 7.00 -8.58 47.25
CA ALA A 264 8.41 -8.48 46.88
C ALA A 264 9.14 -7.51 47.82
N GLN A 265 10.36 -7.89 48.23
CA GLN A 265 11.23 -7.05 49.07
C GLN A 265 12.32 -6.34 48.27
N THR A 266 12.66 -6.87 47.08
CA THR A 266 13.70 -6.34 46.21
C THR A 266 13.42 -6.71 44.76
N VAL A 267 14.00 -5.95 43.83
CA VAL A 267 14.11 -6.36 42.43
C VAL A 267 15.06 -7.55 42.35
N ASP A 268 14.61 -8.63 41.73
CA ASP A 268 15.35 -9.88 41.59
C ASP A 268 15.09 -10.54 40.22
N ALA A 269 15.78 -11.65 39.94
CA ALA A 269 15.69 -12.35 38.67
C ALA A 269 14.27 -12.86 38.33
N SER A 270 13.37 -12.99 39.32
CA SER A 270 11.99 -13.46 39.12
C SER A 270 11.02 -12.35 38.69
N ASN A 271 11.34 -11.08 38.99
CA ASN A 271 10.43 -9.96 38.77
C ASN A 271 10.96 -8.85 37.84
N ILE A 272 12.23 -8.90 37.44
CA ILE A 272 12.87 -7.88 36.59
C ILE A 272 12.12 -7.65 35.26
N ASP A 273 11.59 -8.71 34.66
CA ASP A 273 10.88 -8.66 33.37
C ASP A 273 9.57 -7.85 33.45
N ASN A 274 8.99 -7.70 34.64
CA ASN A 274 7.80 -6.88 34.84
C ASN A 274 8.07 -5.39 34.60
N PHE A 275 9.35 -4.97 34.68
CA PHE A 275 9.79 -3.59 34.49
C PHE A 275 10.11 -3.24 33.03
N VAL A 276 10.02 -4.18 32.10
CA VAL A 276 10.30 -3.94 30.68
C VAL A 276 9.34 -2.90 30.11
N ASN A 277 9.90 -1.88 29.45
CA ASN A 277 9.21 -0.74 28.84
C ASN A 277 8.42 0.14 29.84
N CYS A 278 8.69 0.04 31.13
CA CYS A 278 8.05 0.90 32.14
C CYS A 278 8.65 2.31 32.09
N THR A 279 7.80 3.33 32.07
CA THR A 279 8.22 4.73 32.11
C THR A 279 7.96 5.37 33.47
N LYS A 280 6.99 4.86 34.21
CA LYS A 280 6.61 5.33 35.55
C LYS A 280 6.46 4.16 36.50
N ILE A 281 7.17 4.21 37.63
CA ILE A 281 7.06 3.22 38.69
C ILE A 281 6.15 3.77 39.79
N ASN A 282 5.03 3.08 40.01
CA ASN A 282 4.13 3.35 41.11
C ASN A 282 4.59 2.61 42.37
N GLY A 283 5.36 3.27 43.21
CA GLY A 283 5.94 2.69 44.42
C GLY A 283 7.46 2.86 44.43
N ASN A 284 8.15 1.84 44.92
CA ASN A 284 9.59 1.92 45.22
C ASN A 284 10.42 1.05 44.28
N LEU A 285 11.69 1.37 44.11
CA LEU A 285 12.69 0.44 43.58
C LEU A 285 13.73 0.15 44.64
N ILE A 286 13.94 -1.14 44.92
CA ILE A 286 14.76 -1.61 46.02
C ILE A 286 15.71 -2.70 45.52
N PHE A 287 17.02 -2.50 45.67
CA PHE A 287 18.08 -3.41 45.25
C PHE A 287 18.89 -3.87 46.47
N LEU A 288 18.63 -5.09 46.92
CA LEU A 288 19.29 -5.74 48.05
C LEU A 288 20.28 -6.80 47.58
N ILE A 289 21.11 -7.27 48.50
CA ILE A 289 22.10 -8.33 48.23
C ILE A 289 21.39 -9.60 47.75
N THR A 290 20.25 -9.95 48.34
CA THR A 290 19.44 -11.13 47.96
C THR A 290 18.86 -11.00 46.54
N GLY A 291 18.60 -9.79 46.06
CA GLY A 291 18.11 -9.57 44.69
C GLY A 291 19.23 -9.66 43.66
N ILE A 292 20.38 -9.04 43.94
CA ILE A 292 21.50 -9.00 42.99
C ILE A 292 22.32 -10.30 42.98
N LYS A 293 22.68 -10.84 44.15
CA LYS A 293 23.47 -12.07 44.27
C LYS A 293 22.61 -13.35 44.26
N GLY A 294 21.29 -13.20 44.30
CA GLY A 294 20.34 -14.29 44.38
C GLY A 294 20.00 -14.68 45.82
N ASP A 295 18.88 -15.37 45.97
CA ASP A 295 18.35 -15.87 47.23
C ASP A 295 18.16 -17.39 47.14
N MET A 296 19.15 -18.13 47.64
CA MET A 296 19.13 -19.58 47.62
C MET A 296 17.99 -20.19 48.46
N TYR A 297 17.52 -19.50 49.51
CA TYR A 297 16.46 -20.02 50.38
C TYR A 297 15.11 -20.06 49.65
N HIS A 298 14.85 -19.06 48.81
CA HIS A 298 13.65 -18.98 47.97
C HIS A 298 13.87 -19.54 46.55
N GLY A 299 15.04 -20.12 46.26
CA GLY A 299 15.36 -20.70 44.94
C GLY A 299 15.54 -19.67 43.82
N ILE A 300 15.85 -18.41 44.15
CA ILE A 300 16.03 -17.32 43.18
C ILE A 300 17.51 -17.23 42.82
N GLY A 301 17.82 -17.38 41.52
CA GLY A 301 19.18 -17.23 40.99
C GLY A 301 19.72 -15.80 41.07
N PRO A 302 21.03 -15.60 40.83
CA PRO A 302 21.62 -14.25 40.76
C PRO A 302 21.01 -13.43 39.61
N MET A 303 20.97 -12.12 39.78
CA MET A 303 20.52 -11.18 38.74
C MET A 303 21.51 -11.13 37.58
N ASP A 304 21.01 -11.25 36.35
CA ASP A 304 21.80 -10.90 35.17
C ASP A 304 21.94 -9.37 35.07
N PRO A 305 23.17 -8.81 35.12
CA PRO A 305 23.38 -7.37 35.03
C PRO A 305 22.79 -6.74 33.76
N GLU A 306 22.69 -7.47 32.65
CA GLU A 306 22.12 -6.92 31.41
C GLU A 306 20.62 -6.63 31.53
N HIS A 307 19.89 -7.40 32.34
CA HIS A 307 18.45 -7.21 32.55
C HIS A 307 18.13 -5.92 33.31
N LEU A 308 19.10 -5.33 34.04
CA LEU A 308 18.93 -4.02 34.67
C LEU A 308 18.73 -2.88 33.65
N ASN A 309 19.07 -3.10 32.37
CA ASN A 309 18.76 -2.16 31.30
C ASN A 309 17.25 -1.93 31.10
N ALA A 310 16.38 -2.80 31.65
CA ALA A 310 14.94 -2.57 31.69
C ALA A 310 14.56 -1.21 32.32
N PHE A 311 15.40 -0.67 33.21
CA PHE A 311 15.16 0.61 33.87
C PHE A 311 15.55 1.84 33.03
N ARG A 312 16.21 1.69 31.87
CA ARG A 312 16.61 2.82 31.00
C ARG A 312 15.44 3.67 30.53
N THR A 313 14.25 3.09 30.49
CA THR A 313 13.01 3.76 30.05
C THR A 313 12.30 4.49 31.18
N VAL A 314 12.68 4.25 32.45
CA VAL A 314 12.02 4.82 33.62
C VAL A 314 12.37 6.30 33.74
N LYS A 315 11.32 7.15 33.72
CA LYS A 315 11.40 8.60 33.88
C LYS A 315 10.97 9.05 35.28
N GLU A 316 10.04 8.34 35.93
CA GLU A 316 9.52 8.73 37.25
C GLU A 316 9.41 7.54 38.19
N ILE A 317 9.86 7.72 39.44
CA ILE A 317 9.61 6.81 40.56
C ILE A 317 8.77 7.58 41.58
N THR A 318 7.54 7.13 41.88
CA THR A 318 6.66 7.88 42.78
C THR A 318 7.05 7.79 44.26
N GLY A 319 7.68 6.68 44.66
CA GLY A 319 8.19 6.41 46.00
C GLY A 319 9.65 6.77 46.17
N TYR A 320 10.46 5.81 46.61
CA TYR A 320 11.90 5.97 46.83
C TYR A 320 12.76 4.98 46.03
N LEU A 321 14.03 5.33 45.83
CA LEU A 321 15.06 4.49 45.23
C LEU A 321 16.08 4.06 46.31
N ASN A 322 16.21 2.76 46.54
CA ASN A 322 17.09 2.19 47.57
C ASN A 322 18.06 1.17 46.97
N ILE A 323 19.34 1.52 46.88
CA ILE A 323 20.41 0.70 46.32
C ILE A 323 21.39 0.32 47.43
N GLN A 324 21.30 -0.94 47.90
CA GLN A 324 22.20 -1.54 48.88
C GLN A 324 23.09 -2.64 48.29
N SER A 325 22.79 -3.10 47.07
CA SER A 325 23.66 -3.97 46.30
C SER A 325 23.59 -3.59 44.81
N TRP A 326 24.73 -3.71 44.12
CA TRP A 326 24.86 -3.46 42.69
C TRP A 326 25.86 -4.44 42.08
N PRO A 327 25.72 -4.85 40.80
CA PRO A 327 26.64 -5.78 40.16
C PRO A 327 28.08 -5.27 40.11
N GLU A 328 29.05 -6.17 40.26
CA GLU A 328 30.48 -5.81 40.36
C GLU A 328 31.05 -5.28 39.03
N ASN A 329 30.46 -5.70 37.91
CA ASN A 329 30.86 -5.29 36.56
C ASN A 329 30.29 -3.93 36.12
N MET A 330 29.43 -3.31 36.94
CA MET A 330 28.81 -2.02 36.62
C MET A 330 29.40 -0.90 37.48
N THR A 331 30.06 0.06 36.83
CA THR A 331 30.78 1.16 37.48
C THR A 331 29.92 2.41 37.74
N ASP A 332 28.65 2.39 37.35
CA ASP A 332 27.74 3.53 37.44
C ASP A 332 26.27 3.06 37.50
N LEU A 333 25.36 4.02 37.62
CA LEU A 333 23.91 3.80 37.64
C LEU A 333 23.23 4.33 36.36
N SER A 334 23.93 4.34 35.22
CA SER A 334 23.42 4.86 33.93
C SER A 334 22.18 4.15 33.40
N VAL A 335 21.82 2.99 33.95
CA VAL A 335 20.50 2.38 33.70
C VAL A 335 19.35 3.28 34.13
N PHE A 336 19.58 4.28 34.97
CA PHE A 336 18.62 5.32 35.35
C PHE A 336 18.89 6.67 34.67
N SER A 337 19.57 6.71 33.52
CA SER A 337 19.90 7.96 32.82
C SER A 337 18.67 8.78 32.40
N SER A 338 17.53 8.13 32.16
CA SER A 338 16.25 8.78 31.83
C SER A 338 15.42 9.20 33.05
N LEU A 339 15.82 8.83 34.27
CA LEU A 339 15.08 9.14 35.49
C LEU A 339 15.12 10.64 35.74
N SER A 340 13.96 11.29 35.62
CA SER A 340 13.81 12.73 35.84
C SER A 340 13.34 13.08 37.24
N THR A 341 12.52 12.22 37.85
CA THR A 341 11.82 12.56 39.10
C THR A 341 11.77 11.40 40.09
N ILE A 342 12.15 11.69 41.34
CA ILE A 342 11.91 10.83 42.51
C ILE A 342 10.90 11.52 43.41
N GLY A 343 9.68 10.99 43.48
CA GLY A 343 8.54 11.65 44.11
C GLY A 343 8.55 11.64 45.65
N GLY A 344 9.10 10.61 46.29
CA GLY A 344 9.15 10.52 47.75
C GLY A 344 7.77 10.46 48.44
N ARG A 345 6.72 9.96 47.76
CA ARG A 345 5.38 9.75 48.37
C ARG A 345 5.41 8.71 49.48
N SER A 346 6.31 7.74 49.33
CA SER A 346 6.74 6.78 50.35
C SER A 346 8.22 7.02 50.62
N LEU A 347 8.63 6.88 51.88
CA LEU A 347 10.00 7.11 52.33
C LEU A 347 10.53 5.87 53.05
N TYR A 348 11.81 5.57 52.86
CA TYR A 348 12.49 4.49 53.55
C TYR A 348 12.93 4.92 54.95
N SER A 349 12.61 4.09 55.95
CA SER A 349 12.93 4.30 57.38
C SER A 349 12.24 5.50 58.05
N GLY A 350 12.27 5.55 59.38
CA GLY A 350 11.77 6.69 60.18
C GLY A 350 12.56 7.99 59.96
N SER A 351 13.70 7.92 59.26
CA SER A 351 14.52 9.07 58.86
C SER A 351 14.07 9.73 57.54
N GLY A 352 13.02 9.21 56.90
CA GLY A 352 12.37 9.84 55.75
C GLY A 352 13.24 9.92 54.50
N ILE A 353 13.77 8.78 54.01
CA ILE A 353 14.74 8.74 52.90
C ILE A 353 14.05 8.46 51.56
N SER A 354 14.34 9.24 50.52
CA SER A 354 13.84 9.03 49.15
C SER A 354 14.89 8.50 48.17
N LEU A 355 16.17 8.72 48.45
CA LEU A 355 17.30 8.14 47.70
C LEU A 355 18.35 7.61 48.67
N LEU A 356 18.65 6.31 48.57
CA LEU A 356 19.67 5.63 49.37
C LEU A 356 20.66 4.89 48.47
N ILE A 357 21.95 5.20 48.59
CA ILE A 357 23.06 4.50 47.92
C ILE A 357 24.11 4.14 48.98
N LEU A 358 24.18 2.87 49.34
CA LEU A 358 24.93 2.41 50.50
C LEU A 358 25.85 1.24 50.15
N LYS A 359 27.13 1.32 50.55
CA LYS A 359 28.12 0.22 50.50
C LYS A 359 28.43 -0.32 49.09
N GLN A 360 28.32 0.51 48.05
CA GLN A 360 28.70 0.14 46.69
C GLN A 360 30.20 0.34 46.47
N ARG A 361 30.95 -0.78 46.35
CA ARG A 361 32.42 -0.75 46.27
C ARG A 361 32.96 -0.45 44.87
N TRP A 362 32.15 -0.67 43.84
CA TRP A 362 32.59 -0.71 42.44
C TRP A 362 32.18 0.53 41.65
N ILE A 363 31.16 1.26 42.10
CA ILE A 363 30.67 2.44 41.41
C ILE A 363 31.65 3.63 41.55
N SER A 364 31.93 4.29 40.44
CA SER A 364 32.80 5.48 40.34
C SER A 364 32.03 6.77 40.06
N SER A 365 30.84 6.68 39.45
CA SER A 365 29.96 7.80 39.11
C SER A 365 28.49 7.42 39.33
N LEU A 366 27.59 8.41 39.39
CA LEU A 366 26.15 8.19 39.56
C LEU A 366 25.44 8.12 38.19
N GLN A 367 25.73 9.06 37.29
CA GLN A 367 25.15 9.15 35.94
C GLN A 367 23.61 9.22 35.89
N PHE A 368 23.00 9.91 36.85
CA PHE A 368 21.57 10.29 36.80
C PHE A 368 21.33 11.48 35.86
N GLN A 369 21.64 11.29 34.58
CA GLN A 369 21.69 12.37 33.57
C GLN A 369 20.44 13.26 33.52
N SER A 370 19.24 12.68 33.61
CA SER A 370 17.99 13.45 33.46
C SER A 370 17.40 13.91 34.79
N LEU A 371 18.01 13.57 35.94
CA LEU A 371 17.41 13.80 37.26
C LEU A 371 17.38 15.28 37.57
N ASP A 372 16.16 15.81 37.68
CA ASP A 372 15.88 17.24 37.83
C ASP A 372 15.13 17.51 39.15
N GLU A 373 14.34 16.55 39.65
CA GLU A 373 13.53 16.75 40.86
C GLU A 373 13.57 15.55 41.83
N ILE A 374 13.81 15.85 43.11
CA ILE A 374 13.52 14.98 44.26
C ILE A 374 12.47 15.67 45.13
N SER A 375 11.20 15.34 44.92
CA SER A 375 10.06 16.13 45.42
C SER A 375 9.91 16.07 46.94
N ALA A 376 10.26 14.94 47.58
CA ALA A 376 10.19 14.76 49.02
C ALA A 376 11.25 13.76 49.51
N GLY A 377 11.56 13.80 50.80
CA GLY A 377 12.52 12.90 51.44
C GLY A 377 13.98 13.34 51.35
N ASN A 378 14.81 12.69 52.16
CA ASN A 378 16.23 12.97 52.28
C ASN A 378 17.07 12.06 51.38
N VAL A 379 18.28 12.51 51.04
CA VAL A 379 19.25 11.77 50.22
C VAL A 379 20.39 11.24 51.10
N TYR A 380 20.70 9.95 50.99
CA TYR A 380 21.70 9.26 51.79
C TYR A 380 22.70 8.53 50.88
N ILE A 381 23.97 8.95 50.87
CA ILE A 381 25.04 8.34 50.06
C ILE A 381 26.22 7.98 50.95
N PHE A 382 26.41 6.69 51.24
CA PHE A 382 27.32 6.23 52.29
C PHE A 382 28.19 5.04 51.91
N ASN A 383 29.44 5.04 52.40
CA ASN A 383 30.35 3.90 52.32
C ASN A 383 30.63 3.42 50.87
N ASN A 384 30.61 4.32 49.89
CA ASN A 384 30.91 3.98 48.49
C ASN A 384 32.36 4.34 48.18
N SER A 385 33.28 3.40 48.40
CA SER A 385 34.72 3.67 48.49
C SER A 385 35.39 4.16 47.19
N ARG A 386 34.76 3.96 46.02
CA ARG A 386 35.27 4.41 44.71
C ARG A 386 34.49 5.56 44.10
N LEU A 387 33.37 5.96 44.72
CA LEU A 387 32.44 6.93 44.15
C LEU A 387 33.03 8.34 44.17
N CYS A 388 33.08 8.99 43.00
CA CYS A 388 33.44 10.39 42.81
C CYS A 388 32.23 11.19 42.30
N PHE A 389 32.41 12.48 42.01
CA PHE A 389 31.41 13.45 41.47
C PHE A 389 30.24 13.81 42.39
N TYR A 390 29.88 12.95 43.35
CA TYR A 390 28.78 13.16 44.30
C TYR A 390 28.84 14.51 45.04
N ASN A 391 30.05 15.05 45.24
CA ASN A 391 30.31 16.30 45.96
C ASN A 391 30.21 17.55 45.08
N THR A 392 30.15 17.38 43.75
CA THR A 392 30.02 18.49 42.80
C THR A 392 28.56 18.88 42.60
N VAL A 393 27.65 17.92 42.78
CA VAL A 393 26.21 18.09 42.57
C VAL A 393 25.64 19.09 43.57
N ASN A 394 25.00 20.14 43.06
CA ASN A 394 24.19 21.05 43.84
C ASN A 394 22.85 20.40 44.25
N TRP A 395 22.86 19.54 45.27
CA TRP A 395 21.66 18.81 45.71
C TRP A 395 20.47 19.71 46.07
N THR A 396 20.73 20.93 46.54
CA THR A 396 19.67 21.86 46.93
C THR A 396 18.83 22.35 45.75
N SER A 397 19.36 22.35 44.52
CA SER A 397 18.57 22.70 43.32
C SER A 397 17.55 21.63 42.94
N LEU A 398 17.79 20.37 43.33
CA LEU A 398 16.90 19.24 43.05
C LEU A 398 15.76 19.12 44.08
N PHE A 399 15.86 19.80 45.22
CA PHE A 399 14.88 19.71 46.31
C PHE A 399 13.75 20.70 46.13
N ARG A 400 12.52 20.22 46.32
CA ARG A 400 11.33 21.06 46.28
C ARG A 400 11.08 21.80 47.60
N THR A 401 11.57 21.24 48.71
CA THR A 401 11.36 21.77 50.06
C THR A 401 12.69 21.98 50.78
N SER A 402 12.82 23.12 51.47
CA SER A 402 14.06 23.49 52.18
C SER A 402 14.36 22.64 53.42
N SER A 403 13.40 21.81 53.86
CA SER A 403 13.57 20.88 54.98
C SER A 403 14.32 19.60 54.61
N GLN A 404 14.45 19.31 53.30
CA GLN A 404 15.17 18.13 52.81
C GLN A 404 16.67 18.27 53.08
N LYS A 405 17.29 17.14 53.42
CA LYS A 405 18.71 17.07 53.74
C LYS A 405 19.40 16.03 52.89
N VAL A 406 20.64 16.33 52.55
CA VAL A 406 21.57 15.40 51.93
C VAL A 406 22.62 15.01 52.96
N LEU A 407 22.81 13.71 53.19
CA LEU A 407 23.85 13.19 54.06
C LEU A 407 24.77 12.26 53.27
N ILE A 408 26.04 12.66 53.23
CA ILE A 408 27.07 12.01 52.43
C ILE A 408 28.27 11.77 53.33
N ARG A 409 28.67 10.50 53.54
CA ARG A 409 29.86 10.15 54.35
C ARG A 409 30.56 8.90 53.84
N ASN A 410 31.86 8.79 54.15
CA ASN A 410 32.67 7.59 53.86
C ASN A 410 32.65 7.16 52.38
N ASN A 411 32.51 8.12 51.47
CA ASN A 411 32.80 7.90 50.05
C ASN A 411 34.25 8.29 49.78
N ARG A 412 34.70 8.18 48.54
CA ARG A 412 36.06 8.56 48.18
C ARG A 412 36.32 10.04 48.42
N GLU A 413 37.49 10.39 48.98
CA GLU A 413 37.80 11.79 49.25
C GLU A 413 37.87 12.63 47.96
N PRO A 414 37.26 13.84 47.92
CA PRO A 414 37.26 14.68 46.73
C PRO A 414 38.66 15.00 46.19
N LYS A 415 39.66 15.15 47.07
CA LYS A 415 41.05 15.42 46.68
C LYS A 415 41.65 14.27 45.87
N GLU A 416 41.35 13.03 46.24
CA GLU A 416 41.80 11.85 45.49
C GLU A 416 41.10 11.76 44.13
N CYS A 417 39.81 12.09 44.06
CA CYS A 417 39.08 12.15 42.80
C CYS A 417 39.73 13.14 41.83
N THR A 418 40.12 14.34 42.31
CA THR A 418 40.82 15.34 41.49
C THR A 418 42.19 14.84 41.01
N GLN A 419 42.96 14.16 41.86
CA GLN A 419 44.25 13.57 41.46
C GLN A 419 44.12 12.53 40.35
N GLN A 420 43.00 11.80 40.32
CA GLN A 420 42.68 10.83 39.28
C GLN A 420 41.97 11.44 38.06
N ARG A 421 41.90 12.78 37.96
CA ARG A 421 41.19 13.49 36.87
C ARG A 421 39.70 13.13 36.79
N MET A 422 39.09 12.72 37.89
CA MET A 422 37.65 12.47 38.01
C MET A 422 36.96 13.78 38.39
N VAL A 423 36.91 14.71 37.44
CA VAL A 423 36.35 16.06 37.57
C VAL A 423 35.33 16.32 36.47
N CYS A 424 34.40 17.26 36.72
CA CYS A 424 33.39 17.62 35.72
C CYS A 424 34.04 18.15 34.43
N ASP A 425 33.34 17.97 33.32
CA ASP A 425 33.76 18.48 32.03
C ASP A 425 33.85 20.01 32.02
N GLY A 426 34.73 20.57 31.19
CA GLY A 426 34.90 22.02 31.06
C GLY A 426 33.66 22.75 30.53
N MET A 427 32.73 22.02 29.91
CA MET A 427 31.44 22.54 29.44
C MET A 427 30.36 22.58 30.53
N CYS A 428 30.60 21.99 31.70
CA CYS A 428 29.66 22.05 32.83
C CYS A 428 29.75 23.40 33.54
N SER A 429 28.61 23.87 34.05
CA SER A 429 28.55 25.01 34.97
C SER A 429 29.09 24.64 36.36
N ASP A 430 29.04 25.61 37.28
CA ASP A 430 29.40 25.40 38.68
C ASP A 430 28.34 24.62 39.48
N ASP A 431 27.21 24.25 38.86
CA ASP A 431 26.17 23.39 39.47
C ASP A 431 26.61 21.92 39.61
N GLY A 432 27.70 21.53 38.94
CA GLY A 432 28.32 20.22 39.02
C GLY A 432 27.86 19.23 37.95
N CYS A 433 28.18 17.95 38.17
CA CYS A 433 27.93 16.87 37.22
C CYS A 433 27.68 15.53 37.90
N TRP A 434 27.02 14.61 37.17
CA TRP A 434 26.71 13.26 37.60
C TRP A 434 27.83 12.24 37.32
N GLY A 435 28.81 12.62 36.50
CA GLY A 435 29.89 11.77 36.00
C GLY A 435 30.78 12.53 35.01
N PRO A 436 31.71 11.84 34.34
CA PRO A 436 32.56 12.44 33.32
C PRO A 436 31.77 12.71 32.02
N GLY A 437 32.21 13.71 31.27
CA GLY A 437 31.66 14.03 29.94
C GLY A 437 30.66 15.19 29.93
N PRO A 438 30.49 15.86 28.77
CA PRO A 438 29.64 17.05 28.63
C PRO A 438 28.14 16.74 28.65
N ASP A 439 27.74 15.47 28.63
CA ASP A 439 26.36 15.01 28.71
C ASP A 439 25.92 14.69 30.14
N GLN A 440 26.82 14.78 31.12
CA GLN A 440 26.57 14.49 32.54
C GLN A 440 26.46 15.76 33.41
N CYS A 441 26.53 16.95 32.81
CA CYS A 441 26.41 18.21 33.54
C CYS A 441 24.99 18.42 34.09
N LEU A 442 24.87 19.03 35.27
CA LEU A 442 23.56 19.47 35.79
C LEU A 442 23.01 20.64 34.96
N SER A 443 23.87 21.59 34.63
CA SER A 443 23.56 22.68 33.71
C SER A 443 24.80 23.02 32.86
N CYS A 444 24.55 23.51 31.64
CA CYS A 444 25.62 23.83 30.70
C CYS A 444 26.16 25.24 30.93
N ARG A 445 27.49 25.40 30.80
CA ARG A 445 28.15 26.71 30.91
C ARG A 445 27.80 27.64 29.76
N TYR A 446 27.70 27.10 28.55
CA TYR A 446 27.41 27.85 27.32
C TYR A 446 26.05 27.42 26.77
N PHE A 447 26.04 26.49 25.81
CA PHE A 447 24.83 26.02 25.16
C PHE A 447 24.57 24.54 25.41
N ARG A 448 23.33 24.13 25.15
CA ARG A 448 22.89 22.73 25.22
C ARG A 448 22.31 22.29 23.88
N ARG A 449 22.84 21.20 23.33
CA ARG A 449 22.31 20.49 22.17
C ARG A 449 21.74 19.15 22.64
N GLY A 450 20.41 19.03 22.66
CA GLY A 450 19.73 17.87 23.26
C GLY A 450 20.09 17.72 24.74
N ARG A 451 20.89 16.70 25.08
CA ARG A 451 21.40 16.43 26.44
C ARG A 451 22.88 16.76 26.64
N THR A 452 23.56 17.23 25.61
CA THR A 452 25.02 17.47 25.64
C THR A 452 25.31 18.96 25.71
N CYS A 453 26.21 19.36 26.59
CA CYS A 453 26.71 20.72 26.65
C CYS A 453 27.73 20.98 25.53
N VAL A 454 27.58 22.09 24.84
CA VAL A 454 28.40 22.47 23.68
C VAL A 454 28.82 23.94 23.79
N GLU A 455 29.96 24.27 23.19
CA GLU A 455 30.52 25.62 23.22
C GLU A 455 29.69 26.61 22.39
N SER A 456 29.17 26.17 21.23
CA SER A 456 28.34 26.99 20.34
C SER A 456 27.33 26.15 19.56
N CYS A 457 26.23 26.78 19.14
CA CYS A 457 25.27 26.20 18.20
C CYS A 457 25.78 26.31 16.75
N ASN A 458 25.26 25.47 15.87
CA ASN A 458 25.57 25.41 14.44
C ASN A 458 24.83 26.52 13.67
N LEU A 459 25.14 27.78 13.98
CA LEU A 459 24.43 28.95 13.44
C LEU A 459 24.78 29.23 11.97
N PHE A 460 26.05 29.00 11.60
CA PHE A 460 26.61 29.35 10.28
C PHE A 460 27.17 28.14 9.54
N ASP A 461 27.64 27.14 10.27
CA ASP A 461 28.31 25.94 9.81
C ASP A 461 27.71 24.68 10.46
N GLY A 462 28.10 23.50 9.96
CA GLY A 462 27.57 22.22 10.41
C GLY A 462 26.55 21.59 9.46
N GLU A 463 26.41 20.26 9.57
CA GLU A 463 25.50 19.48 8.72
C GLU A 463 24.03 19.81 8.99
N MET A 464 23.64 19.90 10.26
CA MET A 464 22.32 20.38 10.69
C MET A 464 22.46 21.81 11.20
N ARG A 465 21.70 22.73 10.58
CA ARG A 465 21.70 24.14 10.95
C ARG A 465 20.78 24.37 12.12
N GLU A 466 21.22 25.22 13.02
CA GLU A 466 20.55 25.50 14.28
C GLU A 466 20.30 26.99 14.44
N PHE A 467 19.36 27.31 15.32
CA PHE A 467 19.22 28.64 15.89
C PHE A 467 19.27 28.51 17.43
N SER A 468 19.66 29.60 18.10
CA SER A 468 19.73 29.64 19.56
C SER A 468 18.46 30.22 20.16
N ASN A 469 17.79 29.47 21.04
CA ASN A 469 16.73 29.99 21.90
C ASN A 469 17.24 30.04 23.35
N GLY A 470 17.76 31.21 23.76
CA GLY A 470 18.51 31.33 25.00
C GLY A 470 19.79 30.50 24.95
N SER A 471 19.98 29.59 25.91
CA SER A 471 21.13 28.66 25.98
C SER A 471 20.87 27.30 25.33
N VAL A 472 19.79 27.14 24.55
CA VAL A 472 19.45 25.87 23.89
C VAL A 472 19.61 25.99 22.38
N CYS A 473 20.35 25.05 21.79
CA CYS A 473 20.47 24.90 20.34
C CYS A 473 19.30 24.08 19.83
N LEU A 474 18.57 24.64 18.87
CA LEU A 474 17.41 24.00 18.25
C LEU A 474 17.60 23.95 16.74
N GLU A 475 17.22 22.85 16.13
CA GLU A 475 17.36 22.63 14.69
C GLU A 475 16.40 23.53 13.90
N CYS A 476 16.86 24.02 12.75
CA CYS A 476 16.01 24.67 11.76
C CYS A 476 15.08 23.65 11.09
N ASP A 477 13.97 24.12 10.51
CA ASP A 477 13.08 23.26 9.73
C ASP A 477 13.84 22.65 8.53
N SER A 478 13.54 21.39 8.23
CA SER A 478 14.06 20.67 7.06
C SER A 478 13.85 21.38 5.72
N GLN A 479 12.84 22.25 5.63
CA GLN A 479 12.54 23.04 4.43
C GLN A 479 13.33 24.35 4.32
N CYS A 480 14.17 24.68 5.31
CA CYS A 480 15.05 25.84 5.24
C CYS A 480 16.30 25.51 4.40
N GLU A 481 16.60 26.33 3.41
CA GLU A 481 17.82 26.20 2.60
C GLU A 481 19.06 26.56 3.44
N LYS A 482 20.09 25.71 3.40
CA LYS A 482 21.34 25.95 4.13
C LYS A 482 22.08 27.14 3.52
N MET A 483 22.15 28.23 4.28
CA MET A 483 22.81 29.47 3.85
C MET A 483 24.34 29.34 3.98
N GLU A 484 25.12 29.83 3.00
CA GLU A 484 26.58 29.90 3.12
C GLU A 484 27.05 31.27 3.63
N GLY A 485 28.22 31.30 4.29
CA GLY A 485 28.79 32.51 4.89
C GLY A 485 28.24 32.83 6.29
N ASN A 486 28.44 34.06 6.78
CA ASN A 486 28.01 34.51 8.11
C ASN A 486 26.50 34.83 8.18
N THR A 487 25.66 34.07 7.48
CA THR A 487 24.20 34.27 7.45
C THR A 487 23.50 33.07 8.08
N MET A 488 22.56 33.34 8.98
CA MET A 488 21.79 32.29 9.65
C MET A 488 20.82 31.62 8.67
N THR A 489 20.47 30.36 8.93
CA THR A 489 19.54 29.58 8.08
C THR A 489 18.07 29.80 8.46
N CYS A 490 17.80 29.96 9.76
CA CYS A 490 16.47 30.23 10.27
C CYS A 490 16.55 31.16 11.49
N PHE A 491 15.42 31.77 11.84
CA PHE A 491 15.28 32.64 13.01
C PHE A 491 14.49 31.99 14.16
N GLY A 492 13.89 30.82 13.93
CA GLY A 492 13.00 30.15 14.87
C GLY A 492 12.60 28.74 14.42
N GLN A 493 11.73 28.11 15.20
CA GLN A 493 11.13 26.82 14.83
C GLN A 493 10.02 26.99 13.79
N GLY A 494 9.98 26.08 12.83
CA GLY A 494 8.92 25.97 11.84
C GLY A 494 9.30 26.50 10.45
N PRO A 495 8.51 26.13 9.44
CA PRO A 495 8.81 26.41 8.03
C PRO A 495 8.60 27.89 7.63
N ASP A 496 7.97 28.70 8.48
CA ASP A 496 7.76 30.14 8.29
C ASP A 496 8.95 30.98 8.76
N GLN A 497 9.86 30.39 9.55
CA GLN A 497 11.02 31.07 10.12
C GLN A 497 12.31 30.87 9.33
N CYS A 498 12.22 30.28 8.13
CA CYS A 498 13.35 30.10 7.23
C CYS A 498 13.76 31.43 6.57
N VAL A 499 15.06 31.63 6.36
CA VAL A 499 15.57 32.76 5.56
C VAL A 499 15.23 32.57 4.08
N ASN A 500 15.48 31.36 3.56
CA ASN A 500 15.07 30.96 2.21
C ASN A 500 14.53 29.52 2.22
N CYS A 501 13.62 29.22 1.29
CA CYS A 501 13.00 27.90 1.18
C CYS A 501 13.83 26.98 0.27
N PHE A 502 14.07 25.76 0.72
CA PHE A 502 14.81 24.75 -0.03
C PHE A 502 14.04 24.24 -1.27
N HIS A 503 12.71 24.11 -1.17
CA HIS A 503 11.85 23.67 -2.26
C HIS A 503 10.92 24.78 -2.76
N PHE A 504 9.70 24.87 -2.20
CA PHE A 504 8.68 25.83 -2.60
C PHE A 504 8.24 26.68 -1.41
N LYS A 505 7.58 27.80 -1.70
CA LYS A 505 7.01 28.70 -0.70
C LYS A 505 5.50 28.81 -0.90
N ASP A 506 4.73 28.40 0.09
CA ASP A 506 3.28 28.56 0.09
C ASP A 506 2.83 29.59 1.14
N GLY A 507 2.57 30.82 0.68
CA GLY A 507 2.34 31.96 1.57
C GLY A 507 3.61 32.26 2.38
N PRO A 508 3.56 32.24 3.72
CA PRO A 508 4.74 32.43 4.56
C PRO A 508 5.58 31.15 4.74
N ASN A 509 5.02 29.96 4.48
CA ASN A 509 5.63 28.68 4.87
C ASN A 509 6.46 28.08 3.73
N CYS A 510 7.65 27.56 4.04
CA CYS A 510 8.39 26.69 3.14
C CYS A 510 7.79 25.27 3.11
N VAL A 511 7.54 24.74 1.92
CA VAL A 511 6.89 23.43 1.72
C VAL A 511 7.63 22.59 0.69
N GLU A 512 7.63 21.28 0.89
CA GLU A 512 8.28 20.33 -0.03
C GLU A 512 7.59 20.31 -1.41
N LYS A 513 6.26 20.48 -1.42
CA LYS A 513 5.42 20.54 -2.63
C LYS A 513 4.26 21.50 -2.41
N CYS A 514 3.82 22.16 -3.48
CA CYS A 514 2.60 22.96 -3.43
C CYS A 514 1.38 22.06 -3.13
N PRO A 515 0.37 22.57 -2.40
CA PRO A 515 -0.84 21.83 -2.09
C PRO A 515 -1.51 21.22 -3.32
N ASP A 516 -1.57 19.88 -3.36
CA ASP A 516 -2.16 19.11 -4.45
C ASP A 516 -3.23 18.17 -3.89
N GLY A 517 -4.50 18.55 -4.06
CA GLY A 517 -5.63 17.75 -3.58
C GLY A 517 -5.81 17.79 -2.05
N VAL A 518 -5.38 18.85 -1.38
CA VAL A 518 -5.59 18.99 0.07
C VAL A 518 -7.03 19.36 0.38
N GLN A 519 -7.61 18.83 1.46
CA GLN A 519 -8.99 19.13 1.82
C GLN A 519 -9.10 20.59 2.31
N GLY A 520 -9.86 21.40 1.58
CA GLY A 520 -10.28 22.74 1.94
C GLY A 520 -11.73 22.78 2.47
N PRO A 521 -12.20 23.98 2.90
CA PRO A 521 -13.52 24.14 3.50
C PRO A 521 -14.68 23.90 2.53
N ASN A 522 -14.45 24.14 1.23
CA ASN A 522 -15.45 24.04 0.16
C ASN A 522 -15.11 22.98 -0.91
N GLY A 523 -14.11 22.12 -0.67
CA GLY A 523 -13.62 21.14 -1.65
C GLY A 523 -12.12 20.97 -1.59
N PHE A 524 -11.56 20.22 -2.54
CA PHE A 524 -10.12 20.06 -2.66
C PHE A 524 -9.45 21.34 -3.19
N ILE A 525 -8.29 21.65 -2.64
CA ILE A 525 -7.47 22.79 -3.01
C ILE A 525 -6.27 22.29 -3.79
N PHE A 526 -6.05 22.92 -4.94
CA PHE A 526 -4.94 22.68 -5.82
C PHE A 526 -4.19 23.98 -6.05
N LYS A 527 -2.86 23.91 -5.95
CA LYS A 527 -1.93 25.00 -6.24
C LYS A 527 -0.84 24.50 -7.17
N TYR A 528 -0.34 25.40 -8.02
CA TYR A 528 0.80 25.14 -8.89
C TYR A 528 1.97 26.04 -8.48
N ALA A 529 3.20 25.58 -8.75
CA ALA A 529 4.41 26.36 -8.52
C ALA A 529 4.70 27.25 -9.74
N LYS A 530 5.03 28.50 -9.49
CA LYS A 530 5.56 29.42 -10.52
C LYS A 530 7.09 29.29 -10.62
N ALA A 531 7.70 29.95 -11.61
CA ALA A 531 9.15 29.93 -11.84
C ALA A 531 10.01 30.45 -10.67
N ASN A 532 9.42 31.20 -9.72
CA ASN A 532 10.07 31.64 -8.48
C ASN A 532 9.83 30.66 -7.31
N ASN A 533 9.35 29.45 -7.58
CA ASN A 533 8.99 28.43 -6.61
C ASN A 533 7.91 28.84 -5.59
N GLU A 534 7.12 29.88 -5.89
CA GLU A 534 5.95 30.25 -5.08
C GLU A 534 4.69 29.51 -5.54
N CYS A 535 3.89 29.06 -4.58
CA CYS A 535 2.65 28.33 -4.82
C CYS A 535 1.47 29.28 -5.02
N HIS A 536 0.76 29.12 -6.13
CA HIS A 536 -0.42 29.91 -6.47
C HIS A 536 -1.65 29.03 -6.72
N PRO A 537 -2.87 29.51 -6.43
CA PRO A 537 -4.09 28.73 -6.62
C PRO A 537 -4.36 28.41 -8.09
N CYS A 538 -4.84 27.19 -8.32
CA CYS A 538 -5.40 26.78 -9.60
C CYS A 538 -6.72 27.50 -9.92
N HIS A 539 -7.13 27.46 -11.20
CA HIS A 539 -8.46 27.90 -11.59
C HIS A 539 -9.55 27.07 -10.88
N ALA A 540 -10.67 27.69 -10.48
CA ALA A 540 -11.72 27.06 -9.68
C ALA A 540 -12.36 25.80 -10.30
N ASN A 541 -12.27 25.65 -11.62
CA ASN A 541 -12.80 24.51 -12.36
C ASN A 541 -11.79 23.34 -12.49
N CYS A 542 -10.53 23.52 -12.09
CA CYS A 542 -9.53 22.45 -12.12
C CYS A 542 -9.70 21.55 -10.90
N THR A 543 -10.61 20.59 -10.98
CA THR A 543 -10.93 19.65 -9.86
C THR A 543 -9.92 18.50 -9.70
N GLN A 544 -8.95 18.39 -10.61
CA GLN A 544 -7.92 17.35 -10.65
C GLN A 544 -6.50 17.92 -10.68
N GLY A 545 -6.32 19.19 -10.30
CA GLY A 545 -5.02 19.88 -10.33
C GLY A 545 -4.77 20.70 -11.59
N CYS A 546 -3.70 21.48 -11.57
CA CYS A 546 -3.29 22.35 -12.68
C CYS A 546 -1.77 22.51 -12.73
N VAL A 547 -1.26 22.92 -13.90
CA VAL A 547 0.14 23.34 -14.09
C VAL A 547 0.31 24.85 -14.23
N GLY A 548 -0.80 25.59 -14.19
CA GLY A 548 -0.86 27.02 -14.44
C GLY A 548 -2.19 27.64 -14.03
N PRO A 549 -2.33 28.97 -14.15
CA PRO A 549 -3.49 29.69 -13.63
C PRO A 549 -4.74 29.58 -14.50
N ARG A 550 -4.63 29.15 -15.77
CA ARG A 550 -5.73 29.19 -16.74
C ARG A 550 -6.48 27.85 -16.78
N LEU A 551 -7.70 27.88 -17.30
CA LEU A 551 -8.52 26.68 -17.50
C LEU A 551 -7.86 25.64 -18.44
N GLN A 552 -7.05 26.10 -19.40
CA GLN A 552 -6.29 25.23 -20.31
C GLN A 552 -5.16 24.48 -19.60
N ASP A 553 -4.74 24.97 -18.43
CA ASP A 553 -3.66 24.38 -17.65
C ASP A 553 -4.18 23.32 -16.65
N CYS A 554 -5.49 23.00 -16.66
CA CYS A 554 -6.04 21.96 -15.81
C CYS A 554 -5.54 20.58 -16.26
N VAL A 555 -5.08 19.78 -15.31
CA VAL A 555 -4.69 18.39 -15.55
C VAL A 555 -5.96 17.57 -15.83
N GLY A 556 -5.95 16.74 -16.88
CA GLY A 556 -7.08 15.89 -17.26
C GLY A 556 -7.98 16.44 -18.38
N MET A 557 -7.82 17.70 -18.80
CA MET A 557 -8.26 18.10 -20.15
C MET A 557 -7.27 17.50 -21.15
N MET A 558 -7.51 16.26 -21.58
CA MET A 558 -6.76 15.66 -22.69
C MET A 558 -6.87 16.58 -23.91
N ASP A 559 -5.76 17.23 -24.22
CA ASP A 559 -5.50 17.83 -25.51
C ASP A 559 -5.64 16.70 -26.55
N ARG A 560 -6.75 16.66 -27.31
CA ARG A 560 -7.05 15.63 -28.32
C ARG A 560 -6.15 15.76 -29.57
N THR A 561 -5.08 16.52 -29.46
CA THR A 561 -4.21 16.91 -30.57
C THR A 561 -3.16 15.85 -30.97
N PRO A 562 -2.62 14.96 -30.09
CA PRO A 562 -1.58 14.01 -30.51
C PRO A 562 -2.12 12.73 -31.17
N LEU A 563 -3.41 12.38 -30.95
CA LEU A 563 -4.04 11.19 -31.54
C LEU A 563 -4.32 11.35 -33.04
N ILE A 564 -4.67 12.56 -33.48
CA ILE A 564 -4.93 12.86 -34.89
C ILE A 564 -3.61 12.83 -35.68
N ALA A 565 -2.54 13.41 -35.12
CA ALA A 565 -1.22 13.39 -35.75
C ALA A 565 -0.65 11.97 -35.91
N ALA A 566 -0.78 11.12 -34.90
CA ALA A 566 -0.34 9.73 -34.96
C ALA A 566 -1.14 8.89 -35.98
N GLY A 567 -2.46 9.12 -36.07
CA GLY A 567 -3.33 8.46 -37.05
C GLY A 567 -3.00 8.83 -38.49
N VAL A 568 -2.67 10.10 -38.76
CA VAL A 568 -2.29 10.57 -40.10
C VAL A 568 -0.95 9.98 -40.53
N ILE A 569 0.05 9.95 -39.63
CA ILE A 569 1.37 9.39 -39.91
C ILE A 569 1.28 7.87 -40.12
N GLY A 570 0.53 7.16 -39.28
CA GLY A 570 0.29 5.72 -39.42
C GLY A 570 -0.45 5.37 -40.71
N GLY A 571 -1.46 6.16 -41.09
CA GLY A 571 -2.21 5.98 -42.34
C GLY A 571 -1.32 6.17 -43.58
N LEU A 572 -0.50 7.22 -43.60
CA LEU A 572 0.47 7.46 -44.68
C LEU A 572 1.47 6.31 -44.81
N PHE A 573 1.94 5.75 -43.70
CA PHE A 573 2.88 4.64 -43.71
C PHE A 573 2.28 3.36 -44.31
N ILE A 574 1.02 3.05 -43.98
CA ILE A 574 0.30 1.90 -44.55
C ILE A 574 0.08 2.07 -46.06
N ILE A 575 -0.26 3.27 -46.53
CA ILE A 575 -0.45 3.55 -47.96
C ILE A 575 0.87 3.34 -48.73
N VAL A 576 2.00 3.79 -48.18
CA VAL A 576 3.32 3.58 -48.80
C VAL A 576 3.68 2.10 -48.84
N ILE A 577 3.43 1.34 -47.77
CA ILE A 577 3.67 -0.11 -47.75
C ILE A 577 2.80 -0.83 -48.79
N LEU A 578 1.51 -0.47 -48.90
CA LEU A 578 0.60 -1.04 -49.90
C LEU A 578 1.08 -0.71 -51.32
N ALA A 579 1.46 0.53 -51.60
CA ALA A 579 2.00 0.92 -52.91
C ALA A 579 3.29 0.16 -53.27
N LEU A 580 4.22 0.01 -52.33
CA LEU A 580 5.45 -0.77 -52.52
C LEU A 580 5.15 -2.26 -52.75
N SER A 581 4.23 -2.84 -51.99
CA SER A 581 3.84 -4.25 -52.14
C SER A 581 3.20 -4.54 -53.51
N VAL A 582 2.36 -3.62 -54.01
CA VAL A 582 1.78 -3.70 -55.36
C VAL A 582 2.88 -3.55 -56.43
N ALA A 583 3.78 -2.58 -56.28
CA ALA A 583 4.89 -2.38 -57.22
C ALA A 583 5.81 -3.62 -57.30
N VAL A 584 6.14 -4.23 -56.16
CA VAL A 584 6.93 -5.47 -56.10
C VAL A 584 6.16 -6.64 -56.75
N SER A 585 4.85 -6.73 -56.50
CA SER A 585 4.01 -7.79 -57.07
C SER A 585 3.90 -7.69 -58.60
N VAL A 586 3.75 -6.47 -59.13
CA VAL A 586 3.75 -6.20 -60.58
C VAL A 586 5.11 -6.53 -61.18
N ARG A 587 6.22 -6.11 -60.54
CA ARG A 587 7.58 -6.47 -60.97
C ARG A 587 7.79 -7.99 -60.99
N ARG A 588 7.38 -8.71 -59.95
CA ARG A 588 7.47 -10.18 -59.89
C ARG A 588 6.63 -10.86 -60.98
N LYS A 589 5.41 -10.40 -61.24
CA LYS A 589 4.57 -10.90 -62.36
C LYS A 589 5.23 -10.65 -63.72
N SER A 590 5.78 -9.45 -63.94
CA SER A 590 6.46 -9.12 -65.20
C SER A 590 7.72 -9.97 -65.43
N ILE A 591 8.49 -10.23 -64.38
CA ILE A 591 9.69 -11.10 -64.43
C ILE A 591 9.30 -12.56 -64.70
N LYS A 592 8.26 -13.10 -64.04
CA LYS A 592 7.75 -14.46 -64.34
C LYS A 592 7.31 -14.59 -65.79
N LYS A 593 6.58 -13.60 -66.32
CA LYS A 593 6.09 -13.59 -67.71
C LYS A 593 7.25 -13.55 -68.72
N LYS A 594 8.29 -12.75 -68.45
CA LYS A 594 9.51 -12.68 -69.29
C LYS A 594 10.36 -13.96 -69.25
N ARG A 595 10.46 -14.64 -68.09
CA ARG A 595 11.21 -15.90 -67.96
C ARG A 595 10.51 -17.10 -68.61
N ALA A 596 9.18 -17.16 -68.54
CA ALA A 596 8.39 -18.21 -69.21
C ALA A 596 8.46 -18.10 -70.74
N LEU A 597 8.34 -16.88 -71.30
CA LEU A 597 8.45 -16.66 -72.74
C LEU A 597 9.85 -17.03 -73.29
N ARG A 598 10.91 -16.75 -72.53
CA ARG A 598 12.30 -17.02 -72.98
C ARG A 598 12.61 -18.53 -73.09
N ARG A 599 12.09 -19.36 -72.16
CA ARG A 599 12.25 -20.83 -72.23
C ARG A 599 11.62 -21.47 -73.46
N PHE A 600 10.52 -20.91 -73.98
CA PHE A 600 9.88 -21.44 -75.20
C PHE A 600 10.51 -20.90 -76.48
N LEU A 601 10.98 -19.64 -76.48
CA LEU A 601 11.66 -19.04 -77.63
C LEU A 601 13.09 -19.59 -77.84
N GLU A 602 13.80 -19.97 -76.78
CA GLU A 602 15.15 -20.58 -76.88
C GLU A 602 15.15 -21.99 -77.48
N THR A 603 14.01 -22.68 -77.54
CA THR A 603 13.87 -23.98 -78.23
C THR A 603 13.64 -23.88 -79.74
N GLU A 604 13.50 -22.66 -80.31
CA GLU A 604 13.09 -22.48 -81.71
C GLU A 604 13.96 -21.50 -82.54
N LEU A 605 15.12 -21.07 -82.02
CA LEU A 605 16.02 -20.16 -82.74
C LEU A 605 17.30 -20.88 -83.21
N VAL A 606 17.29 -21.35 -84.46
CA VAL A 606 18.51 -21.53 -85.27
C VAL A 606 18.40 -20.58 -86.46
N GLU A 607 19.38 -19.68 -86.58
CA GLU A 607 19.56 -18.70 -87.65
C GLU A 607 20.25 -19.36 -88.88
N PRO A 608 20.40 -18.68 -90.02
CA PRO A 608 19.44 -18.39 -91.09
C PRO A 608 19.63 -19.31 -92.33
N LEU A 609 18.60 -19.55 -93.14
CA LEU A 609 18.76 -20.24 -94.43
C LEU A 609 18.86 -19.25 -95.59
N THR A 610 20.06 -19.22 -96.16
CA THR A 610 20.42 -18.76 -97.50
C THR A 610 19.58 -19.46 -98.59
N PRO A 611 19.45 -18.86 -99.79
CA PRO A 611 18.55 -19.34 -100.83
C PRO A 611 19.13 -20.59 -101.49
N SER A 612 18.70 -21.76 -101.04
CA SER A 612 18.91 -23.00 -101.76
C SER A 612 17.65 -23.85 -101.68
N GLY A 613 17.18 -24.30 -102.84
CA GLY A 613 15.94 -25.04 -103.05
C GLY A 613 15.97 -26.47 -102.51
N THR A 614 16.30 -26.63 -101.23
CA THR A 614 16.23 -27.90 -100.52
C THR A 614 14.91 -28.01 -99.76
N ALA A 615 14.21 -29.13 -99.96
CA ALA A 615 12.97 -29.46 -99.27
C ALA A 615 13.18 -29.44 -97.73
N PRO A 616 12.22 -28.91 -96.95
CA PRO A 616 12.38 -28.75 -95.51
C PRO A 616 12.46 -30.10 -94.78
N ASN A 617 13.37 -30.18 -93.81
CA ASN A 617 13.57 -31.32 -92.91
C ASN A 617 12.29 -31.61 -92.10
N GLN A 618 11.62 -32.74 -92.36
CA GLN A 618 10.36 -33.16 -91.72
C GLN A 618 10.55 -33.82 -90.32
N ALA A 619 11.68 -33.64 -89.66
CA ALA A 619 12.09 -34.47 -88.51
C ALA A 619 11.63 -34.01 -87.11
N GLN A 620 10.75 -33.01 -86.99
CA GLN A 620 10.20 -32.60 -85.68
C GLN A 620 8.69 -32.33 -85.78
N LEU A 621 7.90 -33.41 -85.72
CA LEU A 621 6.44 -33.33 -85.65
C LEU A 621 6.00 -33.42 -84.17
N ARG A 622 5.54 -32.31 -83.61
CA ARG A 622 4.78 -32.32 -82.36
C ARG A 622 3.29 -32.32 -82.70
N ILE A 623 2.59 -33.36 -82.30
CA ILE A 623 1.13 -33.44 -82.43
C ILE A 623 0.54 -32.49 -81.40
N LEU A 624 -0.09 -31.41 -81.88
CA LEU A 624 -0.80 -30.43 -81.04
C LEU A 624 -2.30 -30.73 -81.08
N LYS A 625 -2.96 -30.65 -79.92
CA LYS A 625 -4.41 -30.77 -79.86
C LYS A 625 -5.07 -29.54 -80.49
N GLU A 626 -6.23 -29.71 -81.12
CA GLU A 626 -6.97 -28.59 -81.72
C GLU A 626 -7.40 -27.54 -80.67
N THR A 627 -7.57 -27.95 -79.42
CA THR A 627 -7.87 -27.07 -78.27
C THR A 627 -6.72 -26.15 -77.87
N GLU A 628 -5.48 -26.47 -78.25
CA GLU A 628 -4.29 -25.64 -77.97
C GLU A 628 -4.09 -24.53 -79.01
N LEU A 629 -4.75 -24.64 -80.18
CA LEU A 629 -4.56 -23.75 -81.33
C LEU A 629 -5.82 -22.94 -81.63
N LYS A 630 -5.76 -21.65 -81.37
CA LYS A 630 -6.86 -20.74 -81.68
C LYS A 630 -6.62 -19.99 -82.98
N ARG A 631 -7.47 -20.21 -83.98
CA ARG A 631 -7.48 -19.47 -85.25
C ARG A 631 -8.10 -18.09 -85.02
N VAL A 632 -7.43 -17.03 -85.45
CA VAL A 632 -7.89 -15.64 -85.24
C VAL A 632 -8.35 -15.02 -86.55
N LYS A 633 -7.49 -14.99 -87.57
CA LYS A 633 -7.78 -14.32 -88.84
C LYS A 633 -7.09 -15.04 -90.00
N ILE A 634 -7.76 -15.14 -91.15
CA ILE A 634 -7.13 -15.65 -92.38
C ILE A 634 -6.05 -14.67 -92.85
N LEU A 635 -4.85 -15.17 -93.09
CA LEU A 635 -3.72 -14.43 -93.66
C LEU A 635 -3.62 -14.62 -95.17
N GLY A 636 -4.05 -15.77 -95.69
CA GLY A 636 -4.13 -16.03 -97.14
C GLY A 636 -4.62 -17.44 -97.45
N SER A 637 -5.20 -17.64 -98.62
CA SER A 637 -5.71 -18.93 -99.10
C SER A 637 -5.19 -19.21 -100.51
N GLY A 638 -4.80 -20.46 -100.79
CA GLY A 638 -4.34 -20.90 -102.11
C GLY A 638 -4.71 -22.36 -102.39
N ALA A 639 -4.25 -22.89 -103.53
CA ALA A 639 -4.62 -24.23 -104.02
C ALA A 639 -4.33 -25.38 -103.03
N PHE A 640 -3.37 -25.19 -102.12
CA PHE A 640 -2.94 -26.19 -101.14
C PHE A 640 -3.44 -25.92 -99.72
N GLY A 641 -4.39 -24.99 -99.53
CA GLY A 641 -4.97 -24.73 -98.22
C GLY A 641 -5.05 -23.26 -97.79
N THR A 642 -5.53 -23.04 -96.56
CA THR A 642 -5.70 -21.70 -95.97
C THR A 642 -4.77 -21.51 -94.76
N VAL A 643 -4.07 -20.38 -94.73
CA VAL A 643 -3.19 -19.95 -93.63
C VAL A 643 -3.92 -18.96 -92.74
N TYR A 644 -3.96 -19.23 -91.44
CA TYR A 644 -4.53 -18.40 -90.40
C TYR A 644 -3.43 -17.82 -89.51
N LYS A 645 -3.59 -16.57 -89.09
CA LYS A 645 -2.97 -16.04 -87.88
C LYS A 645 -3.59 -16.77 -86.70
N GLY A 646 -2.77 -17.52 -85.98
CA GLY A 646 -3.16 -18.32 -84.84
C GLY A 646 -2.51 -17.87 -83.55
N ILE A 647 -3.05 -18.36 -82.44
CA ILE A 647 -2.43 -18.29 -81.13
C ILE A 647 -2.33 -19.72 -80.62
N TRP A 648 -1.11 -20.15 -80.28
CA TRP A 648 -0.86 -21.40 -79.58
C TRP A 648 -0.80 -21.13 -78.08
N VAL A 649 -1.53 -21.91 -77.30
CA VAL A 649 -1.52 -21.91 -75.83
C VAL A 649 -1.23 -23.34 -75.39
N PRO A 650 0.00 -23.63 -74.92
CA PRO A 650 0.36 -24.97 -74.46
C PRO A 650 -0.51 -25.41 -73.29
N GLU A 651 -0.87 -26.69 -73.25
CA GLU A 651 -1.70 -27.27 -72.20
C GLU A 651 -1.05 -27.07 -70.82
N GLY A 652 -1.77 -26.46 -69.88
CA GLY A 652 -1.29 -26.17 -68.52
C GLY A 652 -0.58 -24.81 -68.32
N GLU A 653 -0.37 -24.03 -69.38
CA GLU A 653 0.30 -22.72 -69.31
C GLU A 653 -0.63 -21.57 -69.72
N THR A 654 -0.42 -20.37 -69.15
CA THR A 654 -1.26 -19.18 -69.45
C THR A 654 -0.65 -18.25 -70.50
N VAL A 655 0.47 -18.67 -71.10
CA VAL A 655 1.22 -17.89 -72.09
C VAL A 655 0.61 -18.11 -73.48
N LYS A 656 0.39 -17.02 -74.21
CA LYS A 656 -0.17 -17.02 -75.56
C LYS A 656 0.95 -16.72 -76.57
N ILE A 657 1.25 -17.66 -77.45
CA ILE A 657 2.31 -17.55 -78.46
C ILE A 657 1.68 -17.32 -79.84
N PRO A 658 2.02 -16.26 -80.58
CA PRO A 658 1.49 -16.03 -81.92
C PRO A 658 2.13 -16.99 -82.92
N VAL A 659 1.30 -17.67 -83.72
CA VAL A 659 1.75 -18.68 -84.70
C VAL A 659 1.01 -18.50 -86.04
N ALA A 660 1.49 -19.14 -87.10
CA ALA A 660 0.76 -19.28 -88.36
C ALA A 660 0.25 -20.73 -88.50
N ILE A 661 -1.05 -20.91 -88.74
CA ILE A 661 -1.70 -22.23 -88.83
C ILE A 661 -2.12 -22.45 -90.27
N LYS A 662 -1.58 -23.47 -90.94
CA LYS A 662 -1.98 -23.83 -92.31
C LYS A 662 -2.84 -25.09 -92.30
N ILE A 663 -4.01 -25.02 -92.93
CA ILE A 663 -4.94 -26.15 -93.09
C ILE A 663 -4.89 -26.59 -94.54
N LEU A 664 -4.66 -27.88 -94.80
CA LEU A 664 -4.59 -28.48 -96.14
C LEU A 664 -5.97 -29.03 -96.55
N ASN A 665 -6.33 -28.96 -97.84
CA ASN A 665 -7.58 -29.52 -98.36
C ASN A 665 -7.36 -30.98 -98.83
N GLU A 666 -8.21 -31.91 -98.42
CA GLU A 666 -8.17 -33.32 -98.86
C GLU A 666 -8.89 -33.49 -100.22
N THR A 667 -8.31 -34.30 -101.13
CA THR A 667 -8.94 -34.72 -102.40
C THR A 667 -9.27 -36.22 -102.35
N PRO A 668 -10.44 -36.68 -102.84
CA PRO A 668 -10.84 -38.09 -102.72
C PRO A 668 -10.21 -38.95 -103.84
N ALA A 669 -9.52 -40.03 -103.44
CA ALA A 669 -8.91 -41.00 -104.35
C ALA A 669 -9.94 -41.97 -104.97
N ARG A 670 -9.70 -42.29 -106.25
CA ARG A 670 -10.52 -43.04 -107.21
C ARG A 670 -10.55 -44.56 -106.90
N LYS A 671 -11.74 -45.20 -106.86
CA LYS A 671 -11.93 -46.66 -106.74
C LYS A 671 -11.92 -47.36 -108.11
N PRO A 672 -11.46 -48.63 -108.23
CA PRO A 672 -11.78 -49.51 -109.35
C PRO A 672 -12.94 -50.46 -108.98
N THR A 673 -13.81 -50.77 -109.94
CA THR A 673 -14.86 -51.79 -109.84
C THR A 673 -14.78 -52.75 -111.04
N TRP A 674 -14.84 -54.06 -110.75
CA TRP A 674 -15.06 -55.12 -111.73
C TRP A 674 -16.52 -55.59 -111.71
N SER A 675 -16.91 -56.14 -112.86
CA SER A 675 -18.21 -56.59 -113.40
C SER A 675 -18.96 -57.72 -112.68
N SER A 676 -20.29 -57.76 -112.84
CA SER A 676 -21.02 -58.93 -113.40
C SER A 676 -22.45 -58.53 -113.85
N TRP A 677 -22.92 -59.20 -114.90
CA TRP A 677 -24.19 -59.02 -115.61
C TRP A 677 -25.25 -60.02 -115.13
N THR A 678 -26.52 -59.60 -115.09
CA THR A 678 -27.62 -60.09 -115.97
C THR A 678 -28.73 -59.05 -116.01
#